data_AF-A0A233ST28-F1
#
_entry.id   AF-A0A233ST28-F1
#
_cell.length_a   1.000
_cell.length_b   1.000
_cell.length_c   1.000
_cell.angle_alpha   90.00
_cell.angle_beta   90.00
_cell.angle_gamma   90.00
#
_symmetry.space_group_name_H-M   'P 1'
#
loop_
_entity.id
_entity.type
_entity.pdbx_description
1 polymer ?
#
loop_
_entity_poly.entity_id
_entity_poly.type
_entity_poly.pdbx_seq_one_letter_code
_entity_poly.pdbx_strand_id
1 'polypeptide(L)'
;MWWGCAPAEARQNGHDACREDQLDSSTVNAEIHFRQHGRHYIQVSSDMKVEVPAREWSMASQLTFSTESPEYRTAMHCLLRGSDNSLRKTEWRNGNPVATADGDKVTVAYSSYTWIKGYGDFQLGPWKITRDKKKKNKWEVILQPSTLQKARWNVMAELGGLKFKHYGRPWFADKTKAVWATQPLKRLCPAADLDRRRKLPEYLCVEVDLPWQRSLALSWDESLWKPAGIATWWAFGSGVLALAALRTQRPYVSPAFGTPGSRWRIGGFRGERGEGLASSVLQWALLSGAVALTLLLFLNDPPLVKLRERTLICIAAGLTLTLVARPWYGGASPTVPSAGTDESDGSKGHRRRQAYAVIGFASVAAAIGTLVIFGHQRIGLPYDLETKASSLSGKVGYVLMGLTTVWLWLAAMAAWAWRFAREGGLVPARWISKWGKAPVLCVAAVSALLGLIAGGLLWCLHWTLENQWKRSAWLSDASLSAEHEKYVNRYLANFSFTDLTWIFTYSWFLAGIALLALLHHRFTIQRAQAIRKMGNIPLGPDKPDLLLIAALFALTVGMRGAKFASNNAQYGIWFVLNIISLFAVLAAGRRWSVLGQMGDLFCMHTPGINKRSELLEKAHQYRNLNHQMQLLDQGRAGGVTSEQLEDQLRGLRQWLVSRCLKKNPPAQISILDVALAWGPDAHWWSNALRAARLAFCFGVPASVALLYLEMRDLYSGAQLTLEPTAIPSVVAGFIAYQMAWAGLGFVLGAVWRLLPGRRSTARAWSLAFAYAVPALLGALLNRYTDVAPRMLVLYSVLTLLILTLTSLWLDTSTLSEERLYWPSRFALLLSIHRLRGLSGQVAWLLAQVAVVVTILKELIKR
;
A
#
# COMPACT_ATOMS: atom_id res chain seq x y z
N MET A 1 -2.69 62.75 17.34
CA MET A 1 -3.48 62.97 18.57
C MET A 1 -4.79 62.22 18.39
N TRP A 2 -4.92 61.03 18.97
CA TRP A 2 -6.19 60.36 19.28
C TRP A 2 -5.87 59.21 20.24
N TRP A 3 -6.06 59.51 21.52
CA TRP A 3 -6.00 58.55 22.62
C TRP A 3 -7.30 57.75 22.63
N GLY A 4 -7.23 56.48 22.29
CA GLY A 4 -8.24 55.50 22.65
C GLY A 4 -7.66 54.63 23.76
N CYS A 5 -8.11 54.86 25.00
CA CYS A 5 -7.81 53.99 26.13
C CYS A 5 -8.24 52.56 25.79
N ALA A 6 -7.27 51.66 25.63
CA ALA A 6 -7.55 50.23 25.71
C ALA A 6 -8.11 49.96 27.12
N PRO A 7 -9.21 49.23 27.27
CA PRO A 7 -9.65 48.81 28.60
C PRO A 7 -8.52 47.98 29.21
N ALA A 8 -8.04 48.44 30.36
CA ALA A 8 -7.11 47.66 31.17
C ALA A 8 -7.85 46.40 31.64
N GLU A 9 -7.60 45.27 30.99
CA GLU A 9 -7.92 43.96 31.55
C GLU A 9 -7.10 43.79 32.83
N ALA A 10 -7.78 43.92 33.97
CA ALA A 10 -7.22 43.58 35.25
C ALA A 10 -6.91 42.08 35.24
N ARG A 11 -5.63 41.73 35.05
CA ARG A 11 -5.11 40.41 35.40
C ARG A 11 -5.25 40.23 36.91
N GLN A 12 -6.37 39.67 37.34
CA GLN A 12 -6.41 38.97 38.62
C GLN A 12 -5.48 37.76 38.51
N ASN A 13 -4.49 37.69 39.39
CA ASN A 13 -3.63 36.53 39.59
C ASN A 13 -4.51 35.31 39.88
N GLY A 14 -4.78 34.51 38.85
CA GLY A 14 -5.76 33.41 38.86
C GLY A 14 -5.25 32.16 39.54
N HIS A 15 -5.24 32.14 40.87
CA HIS A 15 -5.06 30.89 41.62
C HIS A 15 -6.38 30.25 42.09
N ASP A 16 -7.54 30.91 41.99
CA ASP A 16 -8.84 30.37 42.45
C ASP A 16 -10.01 30.56 41.45
N ALA A 17 -9.74 30.61 40.15
CA ALA A 17 -10.82 30.78 39.15
C ALA A 17 -11.79 29.58 39.12
N CYS A 18 -11.29 28.36 39.32
CA CYS A 18 -12.08 27.13 39.19
C CYS A 18 -12.73 26.63 40.50
N ARG A 19 -12.40 27.24 41.66
CA ARG A 19 -12.92 26.91 43.00
C ARG A 19 -13.00 25.41 43.28
N GLU A 20 -11.84 24.75 43.25
CA GLU A 20 -11.72 23.29 43.38
C GLU A 20 -12.22 22.78 44.74
N ASP A 21 -12.20 23.64 45.76
CA ASP A 21 -12.70 23.40 47.12
C ASP A 21 -14.20 23.11 47.18
N GLN A 22 -14.98 23.62 46.23
CA GLN A 22 -16.42 23.40 46.14
C GLN A 22 -16.80 22.03 45.54
N LEU A 23 -15.81 21.22 45.12
CA LEU A 23 -16.02 19.91 44.48
C LEU A 23 -15.78 18.73 45.44
N ASP A 24 -15.55 18.98 46.74
CA ASP A 24 -15.22 17.93 47.72
C ASP A 24 -16.33 16.89 47.91
N SER A 25 -17.60 17.28 47.72
CA SER A 25 -18.77 16.39 47.82
C SER A 25 -19.06 15.62 46.52
N SER A 26 -18.33 15.90 45.43
CA SER A 26 -18.54 15.26 44.13
C SER A 26 -18.20 13.77 44.15
N THR A 27 -18.91 13.01 43.32
CA THR A 27 -18.67 11.58 43.12
C THR A 27 -18.21 11.31 41.69
N VAL A 28 -17.12 10.57 41.54
CA VAL A 28 -16.50 10.27 40.25
C VAL A 28 -16.49 8.77 40.04
N ASN A 29 -17.10 8.32 38.94
CA ASN A 29 -16.95 6.96 38.43
C ASN A 29 -15.95 7.01 37.27
N ALA A 30 -14.84 6.28 37.35
CA ALA A 30 -13.81 6.23 36.32
C ALA A 30 -13.50 4.79 35.91
N GLU A 31 -13.65 4.53 34.62
CA GLU A 31 -13.44 3.22 34.00
C GLU A 31 -12.30 3.31 32.99
N ILE A 32 -11.48 2.27 32.94
CA ILE A 32 -10.43 2.12 31.92
C ILE A 32 -10.45 0.70 31.34
N HIS A 33 -10.52 0.61 30.02
CA HIS A 33 -10.59 -0.66 29.30
C HIS A 33 -9.42 -0.80 28.33
N PHE A 34 -8.74 -1.94 28.38
CA PHE A 34 -7.67 -2.30 27.44
C PHE A 34 -8.18 -3.35 26.45
N ARG A 35 -8.06 -3.06 25.16
CA ARG A 35 -8.41 -3.97 24.07
C ARG A 35 -7.16 -4.25 23.23
N GLN A 36 -6.64 -5.47 23.36
CA GLN A 36 -5.40 -5.91 22.69
C GLN A 36 -5.61 -6.97 21.61
N HIS A 37 -6.56 -7.88 21.78
CA HIS A 37 -6.63 -9.10 20.96
C HIS A 37 -7.00 -8.83 19.49
N GLY A 38 -6.28 -9.46 18.57
CA GLY A 38 -6.56 -9.39 17.14
C GLY A 38 -6.22 -8.04 16.47
N ARG A 39 -5.45 -7.17 17.14
CA ARG A 39 -5.07 -5.84 16.65
C ARG A 39 -3.55 -5.63 16.66
N HIS A 40 -3.06 -4.74 15.80
CA HIS A 40 -1.63 -4.38 15.76
C HIS A 40 -1.21 -3.34 16.80
N TYR A 41 -2.16 -2.82 17.57
CA TYR A 41 -1.97 -1.80 18.62
C TYR A 41 -2.85 -2.16 19.83
N ILE A 42 -2.55 -1.59 20.98
CA ILE A 42 -3.40 -1.70 22.18
C ILE A 42 -4.32 -0.48 22.19
N GLN A 43 -5.63 -0.68 22.05
CA GLN A 43 -6.59 0.40 22.26
C GLN A 43 -6.89 0.50 23.74
N VAL A 44 -6.78 1.70 24.30
CA VAL A 44 -7.22 1.99 25.65
C VAL A 44 -8.38 2.97 25.56
N SER A 45 -9.51 2.64 26.18
CA SER A 45 -10.64 3.57 26.35
C SER A 45 -10.81 3.90 27.82
N SER A 46 -11.24 5.12 28.10
CA SER A 46 -11.59 5.57 29.44
C SER A 46 -12.93 6.28 29.40
N ASP A 47 -13.82 5.83 30.26
CA ASP A 47 -15.15 6.40 30.47
C ASP A 47 -15.21 6.94 31.89
N MET A 48 -15.63 8.19 32.04
CA MET A 48 -15.68 8.89 33.30
C MET A 48 -17.02 9.59 33.45
N LYS A 49 -17.67 9.43 34.60
CA LYS A 49 -18.88 10.13 34.99
C LYS A 49 -18.63 10.91 36.26
N VAL A 50 -18.90 12.20 36.24
CA VAL A 50 -18.76 13.08 37.40
C VAL A 50 -20.13 13.59 37.81
N GLU A 51 -20.52 13.34 39.05
CA GLU A 51 -21.69 13.94 39.68
C GLU A 51 -21.25 15.18 40.47
N VAL A 52 -21.61 16.35 39.94
CA VAL A 52 -21.26 17.65 40.52
C VAL A 52 -22.46 18.20 41.29
N PRO A 53 -22.29 18.69 42.54
CA PRO A 53 -23.34 19.35 43.30
C PRO A 53 -23.73 20.67 42.63
N ALA A 54 -24.99 20.80 42.17
CA ALA A 54 -25.43 21.96 41.40
C ALA A 54 -25.44 23.26 42.23
N ARG A 55 -25.61 23.15 43.56
CA ARG A 55 -25.73 24.29 44.48
C ARG A 55 -24.41 24.72 45.12
N GLU A 56 -23.45 23.81 45.22
CA GLU A 56 -22.17 24.06 45.91
C GLU A 56 -21.12 24.65 44.97
N TRP A 57 -21.07 24.18 43.72
CA TRP A 57 -20.10 24.66 42.74
C TRP A 57 -20.68 25.73 41.83
N SER A 58 -20.12 26.93 41.91
CA SER A 58 -20.62 28.12 41.21
C SER A 58 -20.70 28.01 39.67
N MET A 59 -19.91 27.13 39.05
CA MET A 59 -19.91 26.90 37.60
C MET A 59 -20.84 25.77 37.14
N ALA A 60 -21.55 25.10 38.06
CA ALA A 60 -22.39 23.95 37.71
C ALA A 60 -23.53 24.29 36.73
N SER A 61 -24.10 25.49 36.83
CA SER A 61 -25.14 25.95 35.90
C SER A 61 -24.62 26.11 34.47
N GLN A 62 -23.36 26.53 34.30
CA GLN A 62 -22.74 26.72 32.98
C GLN A 62 -22.50 25.39 32.25
N LEU A 63 -22.40 24.27 32.98
CA LEU A 63 -22.35 22.94 32.36
C LEU A 63 -23.64 22.59 31.62
N THR A 64 -24.78 23.23 31.91
CA THR A 64 -26.04 22.96 31.22
C THR A 64 -26.19 23.70 29.89
N PHE A 65 -25.24 24.58 29.56
CA PHE A 65 -25.27 25.33 28.31
C PHE A 65 -24.86 24.46 27.11
N SER A 66 -25.05 25.01 25.91
CA SER A 66 -24.61 24.35 24.68
C SER A 66 -23.12 24.03 24.73
N THR A 67 -22.74 22.86 24.23
CA THR A 67 -21.34 22.38 24.22
C THR A 67 -20.36 23.29 23.45
N GLU A 68 -20.88 24.20 22.63
CA GLU A 68 -20.09 25.18 21.87
C GLU A 68 -19.92 26.52 22.58
N SER A 69 -20.70 26.79 23.64
CA SER A 69 -20.64 28.06 24.37
C SER A 69 -19.30 28.21 25.12
N PRO A 70 -18.74 29.44 25.19
CA PRO A 70 -17.50 29.67 25.90
C PRO A 70 -17.63 29.36 27.39
N GLU A 71 -18.77 29.66 28.01
CA GLU A 71 -19.05 29.39 29.42
C GLU A 71 -19.05 27.87 29.71
N TYR A 72 -19.67 27.06 28.84
CA TYR A 72 -19.61 25.60 28.95
C TYR A 72 -18.17 25.09 28.90
N ARG A 73 -17.35 25.63 27.97
CA ARG A 73 -15.95 25.20 27.81
C ARG A 73 -15.10 25.59 29.02
N THR A 74 -15.29 26.79 29.56
CA THR A 74 -14.61 27.24 30.78
C THR A 74 -14.99 26.38 31.98
N ALA A 75 -16.29 26.12 32.20
CA ALA A 75 -16.73 25.23 33.26
C ALA A 75 -16.18 23.80 33.08
N MET A 76 -16.22 23.26 31.86
CA MET A 76 -15.69 21.94 31.55
C MET A 76 -14.16 21.85 31.71
N HIS A 77 -13.43 22.92 31.37
CA HIS A 77 -11.99 23.02 31.60
C HIS A 77 -11.69 23.03 33.09
N CYS A 78 -12.37 23.86 33.87
CA CYS A 78 -12.21 23.86 35.32
C CYS A 78 -12.50 22.48 35.94
N LEU A 79 -13.59 21.81 35.52
CA LEU A 79 -13.96 20.50 36.06
C LEU A 79 -12.94 19.39 35.72
N LEU A 80 -12.48 19.32 34.47
CA LEU A 80 -11.65 18.20 34.00
C LEU A 80 -10.15 18.48 34.03
N ARG A 81 -9.74 19.75 33.99
CA ARG A 81 -8.35 20.20 33.82
C ARG A 81 -7.87 21.09 34.95
N GLY A 82 -8.72 21.89 35.57
CA GLY A 82 -8.31 22.85 36.60
C GLY A 82 -7.22 23.76 36.04
N SER A 83 -6.03 23.80 36.67
CA SER A 83 -4.90 24.60 36.18
C SER A 83 -4.10 23.98 35.01
N ASP A 84 -4.44 22.78 34.53
CA ASP A 84 -3.69 22.10 33.46
C ASP A 84 -4.05 22.64 32.07
N ASN A 85 -3.20 23.51 31.54
CA ASN A 85 -3.30 24.05 30.18
C ASN A 85 -2.47 23.28 29.13
N SER A 86 -2.01 22.06 29.44
CA SER A 86 -1.23 21.27 28.49
C SER A 86 -2.08 20.69 27.34
N LEU A 87 -1.54 20.73 26.13
CA LEU A 87 -2.15 20.13 24.94
C LEU A 87 -2.22 18.60 25.06
N ARG A 88 -3.41 18.01 24.91
CA ARG A 88 -3.56 16.55 24.90
C ARG A 88 -3.43 15.99 23.50
N LYS A 89 -2.21 15.59 23.17
CA LYS A 89 -1.85 15.06 21.85
C LYS A 89 -2.26 13.61 21.64
N THR A 90 -2.30 12.83 22.73
CA THR A 90 -2.55 11.37 22.71
C THR A 90 -4.01 11.00 22.92
N GLU A 91 -4.85 11.95 23.33
CA GLU A 91 -6.24 11.73 23.71
C GLU A 91 -7.19 11.91 22.53
N TRP A 92 -8.11 10.95 22.38
CA TRP A 92 -9.13 10.93 21.33
C TRP A 92 -10.50 10.82 21.96
N ARG A 93 -11.54 11.31 21.27
CA ARG A 93 -12.92 11.36 21.77
C ARG A 93 -13.89 11.15 20.62
N ASN A 94 -15.00 10.45 20.87
CA ASN A 94 -16.08 10.27 19.89
C ASN A 94 -16.97 11.51 19.78
N GLY A 95 -16.98 12.36 20.81
CA GLY A 95 -17.75 13.60 20.87
C GLY A 95 -17.29 14.48 22.02
N ASN A 96 -17.89 15.66 22.14
CA ASN A 96 -17.72 16.48 23.34
C ASN A 96 -18.42 15.78 24.52
N PRO A 97 -17.89 15.86 25.76
CA PRO A 97 -18.63 15.45 26.95
C PRO A 97 -19.98 16.15 26.96
N VAL A 98 -20.94 15.47 27.57
CA VAL A 98 -22.32 15.91 27.68
C VAL A 98 -22.64 15.98 29.16
N ALA A 99 -23.22 17.10 29.57
CA ALA A 99 -23.74 17.28 30.91
C ALA A 99 -25.27 17.13 30.88
N THR A 100 -25.80 16.41 31.86
CA THR A 100 -27.24 16.28 32.09
C THR A 100 -27.53 16.73 33.51
N ALA A 101 -28.45 17.69 33.65
CA ALA A 101 -28.93 18.10 34.97
C ALA A 101 -29.96 17.08 35.47
N ASP A 102 -29.80 16.63 36.72
CA ASP A 102 -30.70 15.72 37.41
C ASP A 102 -30.95 16.26 38.82
N GLY A 103 -32.03 17.03 38.98
CA GLY A 103 -32.40 17.68 40.23
C GLY A 103 -31.28 18.58 40.78
N ASP A 104 -30.76 18.22 41.96
CA ASP A 104 -29.71 18.97 42.66
C ASP A 104 -28.28 18.63 42.21
N LYS A 105 -28.12 17.79 41.17
CA LYS A 105 -26.83 17.37 40.65
C LYS A 105 -26.72 17.59 39.14
N VAL A 106 -25.51 17.84 38.67
CA VAL A 106 -25.17 17.84 37.24
C VAL A 106 -24.25 16.66 36.98
N THR A 107 -24.67 15.75 36.11
CA THR A 107 -23.87 14.59 35.72
C THR A 107 -23.15 14.88 34.42
N VAL A 108 -21.81 14.83 34.44
CA VAL A 108 -20.97 14.98 33.25
C VAL A 108 -20.46 13.62 32.80
N ALA A 109 -20.80 13.22 31.58
CA ALA A 109 -20.27 12.02 30.95
C ALA A 109 -19.12 12.38 29.99
N TYR A 110 -17.96 11.77 30.22
CA TYR A 110 -16.74 11.97 29.44
C TYR A 110 -16.20 10.62 28.95
N SER A 111 -16.08 10.45 27.63
CA SER A 111 -15.52 9.24 27.02
C SER A 111 -14.34 9.60 26.14
N SER A 112 -13.24 8.90 26.33
CA SER A 112 -11.99 9.11 25.60
C SER A 112 -11.31 7.79 25.25
N TYR A 113 -10.45 7.79 24.24
CA TYR A 113 -9.61 6.64 23.92
C TYR A 113 -8.23 7.06 23.40
N THR A 114 -7.31 6.11 23.36
CA THR A 114 -5.98 6.25 22.75
C THR A 114 -5.50 4.92 22.18
N TRP A 115 -4.42 4.96 21.41
CA TRP A 115 -3.77 3.78 20.86
C TRP A 115 -2.30 3.77 21.19
N ILE A 116 -1.87 2.72 21.88
CA ILE A 116 -0.48 2.55 22.26
C ILE A 116 0.25 1.80 21.15
N LYS A 117 1.19 2.50 20.50
CA LYS A 117 2.03 2.00 19.39
C LYS A 117 3.53 2.04 19.66
N GLY A 118 3.94 2.77 20.69
CA GLY A 118 5.33 2.89 21.12
C GLY A 118 5.40 3.07 22.63
N TYR A 119 6.58 3.27 23.19
CA TYR A 119 6.78 3.41 24.64
C TYR A 119 6.68 4.85 25.16
N GLY A 120 6.06 5.75 24.40
CA GLY A 120 5.80 7.11 24.87
C GLY A 120 4.85 7.14 26.07
N ASP A 121 4.78 8.29 26.73
CA ASP A 121 3.79 8.53 27.77
C ASP A 121 2.44 8.85 27.12
N PHE A 122 1.37 8.21 27.58
CA PHE A 122 0.02 8.42 27.06
C PHE A 122 -0.86 9.02 28.16
N GLN A 123 -1.45 10.17 27.88
CA GLN A 123 -2.50 10.77 28.71
C GLN A 123 -3.87 10.53 28.09
N LEU A 124 -4.81 10.09 28.92
CA LEU A 124 -6.17 9.74 28.57
C LEU A 124 -7.12 10.07 29.73
N GLY A 125 -7.91 11.13 29.62
CA GLY A 125 -8.74 11.64 30.71
C GLY A 125 -7.92 11.90 31.97
N PRO A 126 -8.33 11.35 33.13
CA PRO A 126 -7.57 11.45 34.37
C PRO A 126 -6.40 10.46 34.44
N TRP A 127 -6.22 9.59 33.43
CA TRP A 127 -5.21 8.55 33.42
C TRP A 127 -3.94 8.98 32.70
N LYS A 128 -2.81 8.54 33.24
CA LYS A 128 -1.49 8.63 32.62
C LYS A 128 -0.87 7.24 32.60
N ILE A 129 -0.51 6.78 31.41
CA ILE A 129 0.12 5.49 31.19
C ILE A 129 1.57 5.76 30.85
N THR A 130 2.49 5.32 31.71
CA THR A 130 3.92 5.49 31.54
C THR A 130 4.65 4.15 31.61
N ARG A 131 5.83 4.08 31.01
CA ARG A 131 6.70 2.90 31.14
C ARG A 131 7.46 2.96 32.45
N ASP A 132 7.50 1.83 33.18
CA ASP A 132 8.39 1.71 34.34
C ASP A 132 9.84 1.87 33.87
N LYS A 133 10.53 2.88 34.42
CA LYS A 133 11.91 3.22 34.09
C LYS A 133 12.90 2.12 34.49
N LYS A 134 12.59 1.34 35.53
CA LYS A 134 13.40 0.23 36.04
C LYS A 134 13.06 -1.07 35.31
N LYS A 135 11.78 -1.33 35.04
CA LYS A 135 11.32 -2.55 34.36
C LYS A 135 10.70 -2.23 33.00
N LYS A 136 11.54 -2.24 31.98
CA LYS A 136 11.22 -1.92 30.58
C LYS A 136 10.04 -2.69 29.94
N ASN A 137 9.54 -3.76 30.54
CA ASN A 137 8.42 -4.57 30.03
C ASN A 137 7.10 -4.32 30.77
N LYS A 138 7.03 -3.27 31.57
CA LYS A 138 5.87 -2.96 32.40
C LYS A 138 5.37 -1.55 32.18
N TRP A 139 4.05 -1.40 32.27
CA TRP A 139 3.38 -0.11 32.24
C TRP A 139 2.75 0.20 33.58
N GLU A 140 2.91 1.44 33.98
CA GLU A 140 2.29 2.03 35.16
C GLU A 140 1.07 2.82 34.69
N VAL A 141 -0.10 2.44 35.18
CA VAL A 141 -1.35 3.16 34.97
C VAL A 141 -1.61 4.00 36.21
N ILE A 142 -1.39 5.30 36.04
CA ILE A 142 -1.41 6.31 37.09
C ILE A 142 -2.70 7.13 36.95
N LEU A 143 -3.42 7.29 38.05
CA LEU A 143 -4.56 8.19 38.14
C LEU A 143 -4.06 9.56 38.63
N GLN A 144 -4.23 10.60 37.80
CA GLN A 144 -3.73 11.94 38.03
C GLN A 144 -4.82 13.00 37.74
N PRO A 145 -5.86 13.10 38.59
CA PRO A 145 -6.85 14.16 38.48
C PRO A 145 -6.26 15.49 38.98
N SER A 146 -6.49 16.58 38.25
CA SER A 146 -6.07 17.92 38.67
C SER A 146 -7.04 18.50 39.70
N THR A 147 -8.31 18.70 39.33
CA THR A 147 -9.34 19.37 40.15
C THR A 147 -10.02 18.46 41.17
N LEU A 148 -10.21 17.17 40.82
CA LEU A 148 -11.07 16.23 41.56
C LEU A 148 -10.32 15.39 42.61
N GLN A 149 -9.23 15.90 43.18
CA GLN A 149 -8.36 15.12 44.08
C GLN A 149 -9.02 14.73 45.41
N LYS A 150 -9.91 15.60 45.92
CA LYS A 150 -10.62 15.41 47.19
C LYS A 150 -11.99 14.73 47.04
N ALA A 151 -12.46 14.57 45.81
CA ALA A 151 -13.72 13.92 45.48
C ALA A 151 -13.74 12.43 45.90
N ARG A 152 -14.93 11.82 45.89
CA ARG A 152 -15.10 10.39 46.14
C ARG A 152 -15.02 9.62 44.83
N TRP A 153 -14.11 8.66 44.73
CA TRP A 153 -13.83 7.94 43.49
C TRP A 153 -14.27 6.47 43.56
N ASN A 154 -14.92 6.02 42.50
CA ASN A 154 -15.19 4.62 42.20
C ASN A 154 -14.45 4.29 40.91
N VAL A 155 -13.55 3.31 40.98
CA VAL A 155 -12.60 3.03 39.90
C VAL A 155 -12.78 1.61 39.40
N MET A 156 -12.83 1.43 38.09
CA MET A 156 -12.86 0.13 37.44
C MET A 156 -11.76 0.04 36.38
N ALA A 157 -10.95 -0.99 36.44
CA ALA A 157 -9.95 -1.31 35.42
C ALA A 157 -10.25 -2.68 34.82
N GLU A 158 -10.47 -2.73 33.51
CA GLU A 158 -10.63 -3.96 32.73
C GLU A 158 -9.49 -4.09 31.72
N LEU A 159 -8.65 -5.11 31.90
CA LEU A 159 -7.34 -5.18 31.25
C LEU A 159 -7.30 -6.16 30.07
N GLY A 160 -8.45 -6.66 29.63
CA GLY A 160 -8.59 -7.41 28.37
C GLY A 160 -7.66 -8.62 28.24
N GLY A 161 -7.38 -9.31 29.35
CA GLY A 161 -6.48 -10.47 29.43
C GLY A 161 -5.00 -10.15 29.65
N LEU A 162 -4.62 -8.89 29.84
CA LEU A 162 -3.26 -8.53 30.28
C LEU A 162 -3.06 -8.97 31.74
N LYS A 163 -1.88 -9.49 32.06
CA LYS A 163 -1.51 -9.75 33.45
C LYS A 163 -1.23 -8.41 34.13
N PHE A 164 -1.74 -8.22 35.34
CA PHE A 164 -1.54 -6.98 36.06
C PHE A 164 -1.40 -7.21 37.55
N LYS A 165 -0.76 -6.24 38.21
CA LYS A 165 -0.78 -6.08 39.64
C LYS A 165 -1.60 -4.83 39.96
N HIS A 166 -2.50 -4.96 40.91
CA HIS A 166 -3.23 -3.81 41.45
C HIS A 166 -2.55 -3.34 42.73
N TYR A 167 -2.68 -2.05 43.00
CA TYR A 167 -2.28 -1.45 44.27
C TYR A 167 -3.52 -0.99 45.05
N GLY A 168 -3.38 -0.87 46.37
CA GLY A 168 -4.51 -0.65 47.28
C GLY A 168 -5.35 -1.91 47.54
N ARG A 169 -6.50 -1.74 48.19
CA ARG A 169 -7.45 -2.82 48.51
C ARG A 169 -8.69 -2.72 47.62
N PRO A 170 -8.75 -3.41 46.46
CA PRO A 170 -9.94 -3.44 45.62
C PRO A 170 -11.10 -4.15 46.34
N TRP A 171 -12.34 -3.74 46.04
CA TRP A 171 -13.55 -4.43 46.48
C TRP A 171 -13.72 -5.77 45.75
N PHE A 172 -13.36 -5.79 44.47
CA PHE A 172 -13.37 -6.97 43.64
C PHE A 172 -12.15 -6.98 42.74
N ALA A 173 -11.43 -8.11 42.68
CA ALA A 173 -10.36 -8.31 41.73
C ALA A 173 -10.37 -9.75 41.22
N ASP A 174 -10.32 -9.89 39.89
CA ASP A 174 -10.09 -11.14 39.18
C ASP A 174 -8.94 -10.94 38.18
N LYS A 175 -8.56 -11.98 37.45
CA LYS A 175 -7.46 -12.00 36.47
C LYS A 175 -7.58 -10.95 35.36
N THR A 176 -8.76 -10.39 35.12
CA THR A 176 -9.02 -9.44 34.02
C THR A 176 -9.59 -8.10 34.47
N LYS A 177 -10.11 -8.01 35.69
CA LYS A 177 -10.89 -6.87 36.16
C LYS A 177 -10.55 -6.55 37.62
N ALA A 178 -10.36 -5.28 37.94
CA ALA A 178 -10.27 -4.77 39.30
C ALA A 178 -11.25 -3.61 39.49
N VAL A 179 -11.97 -3.63 40.61
CA VAL A 179 -12.95 -2.62 41.00
C VAL A 179 -12.64 -2.15 42.41
N TRP A 180 -12.54 -0.85 42.59
CA TRP A 180 -12.40 -0.23 43.89
C TRP A 180 -13.65 0.60 44.21
N ALA A 181 -14.25 0.31 45.35
CA ALA A 181 -15.47 0.99 45.79
C ALA A 181 -15.20 2.45 46.19
N THR A 182 -16.27 3.24 46.23
CA THR A 182 -16.28 4.68 46.50
C THR A 182 -15.48 5.08 47.73
N GLN A 183 -14.29 5.66 47.53
CA GLN A 183 -13.36 6.05 48.60
C GLN A 183 -12.56 7.31 48.19
N PRO A 184 -11.93 8.02 49.15
CA PRO A 184 -11.00 9.11 48.83
C PRO A 184 -9.74 8.57 48.14
N LEU A 185 -9.22 9.33 47.17
CA LEU A 185 -8.13 8.94 46.27
C LEU A 185 -6.88 8.40 46.99
N LYS A 186 -6.50 9.01 48.12
CA LYS A 186 -5.35 8.60 48.96
C LYS A 186 -5.44 7.17 49.52
N ARG A 187 -6.65 6.63 49.68
CA ARG A 187 -6.88 5.25 50.16
C ARG A 187 -7.04 4.25 49.02
N LEU A 188 -7.44 4.72 47.84
CA LEU A 188 -7.67 3.90 46.64
C LEU A 188 -6.37 3.39 46.03
N CYS A 189 -5.45 4.32 45.74
CA CYS A 189 -4.20 4.03 45.09
C CYS A 189 -3.08 4.69 45.90
N PRO A 190 -1.99 3.98 46.23
CA PRO A 190 -0.87 4.61 46.93
C PRO A 190 -0.27 5.72 46.06
N ALA A 191 0.21 6.77 46.72
CA ALA A 191 1.01 7.78 46.05
C ALA A 191 2.26 7.10 45.46
N ALA A 192 2.52 7.32 44.17
CA ALA A 192 3.75 6.86 43.55
C ALA A 192 4.94 7.53 44.26
N ASP A 193 5.94 6.74 44.65
CA ASP A 193 7.12 7.20 45.39
C ASP A 193 7.83 8.30 44.58
N LEU A 194 7.66 9.56 44.98
CA LEU A 194 8.10 10.73 44.23
C LEU A 194 9.15 11.51 45.02
N ASP A 195 10.33 11.55 44.42
CA ASP A 195 11.30 12.63 44.43
C ASP A 195 10.61 14.00 44.65
N ARG A 196 11.00 14.73 45.71
CA ARG A 196 10.35 15.90 46.33
C ARG A 196 10.06 17.12 45.41
N ARG A 197 10.29 17.02 44.08
CA ARG A 197 10.30 18.15 43.14
C ARG A 197 9.07 18.28 42.21
N ARG A 198 8.08 17.36 42.20
CA ARG A 198 6.87 17.49 41.35
C ARG A 198 5.70 18.13 42.11
N LYS A 199 4.99 19.06 41.45
CA LYS A 199 3.89 19.88 42.00
C LYS A 199 2.51 19.20 42.08
N LEU A 200 2.28 18.03 41.46
CA LEU A 200 1.00 17.28 41.55
C LEU A 200 1.20 15.85 42.06
N PRO A 201 0.34 15.33 42.95
CA PRO A 201 0.39 13.95 43.43
C PRO A 201 -0.02 12.97 42.32
N GLU A 202 0.81 11.94 42.09
CA GLU A 202 0.58 10.86 41.13
C GLU A 202 0.15 9.60 41.91
N TYR A 203 -0.99 8.98 41.56
CA TYR A 203 -1.51 7.80 42.27
C TYR A 203 -1.40 6.55 41.41
N LEU A 204 -0.55 5.60 41.82
CA LEU A 204 -0.31 4.38 41.06
C LEU A 204 -1.40 3.34 41.38
N CYS A 205 -2.27 3.04 40.42
CA CYS A 205 -3.39 2.11 40.64
C CYS A 205 -3.08 0.70 40.12
N VAL A 206 -2.49 0.60 38.93
CA VAL A 206 -2.24 -0.69 38.26
C VAL A 206 -0.86 -0.71 37.60
N GLU A 207 -0.12 -1.80 37.78
CA GLU A 207 1.07 -2.15 36.99
C GLU A 207 0.67 -3.28 36.02
N VAL A 208 0.83 -3.04 34.72
CA VAL A 208 0.44 -3.96 33.65
C VAL A 208 1.68 -4.61 33.06
N ASP A 209 1.73 -5.94 33.07
CA ASP A 209 2.78 -6.72 32.45
C ASP A 209 2.47 -6.89 30.96
N LEU A 210 3.37 -6.40 30.09
CA LEU A 210 3.23 -6.58 28.65
C LEU A 210 3.55 -8.03 28.26
N PRO A 211 2.68 -8.72 27.51
CA PRO A 211 3.00 -9.98 26.88
C PRO A 211 4.26 -9.83 26.03
N TRP A 212 5.10 -10.87 25.98
CA TRP A 212 6.35 -10.83 25.22
C TRP A 212 6.11 -10.50 23.75
N GLN A 213 4.97 -10.90 23.17
CA GLN A 213 4.58 -10.55 21.80
C GLN A 213 4.49 -9.02 21.60
N ARG A 214 3.92 -8.32 22.60
CA ARG A 214 3.71 -6.87 22.55
C ARG A 214 4.98 -6.10 22.90
N SER A 215 5.75 -6.55 23.89
CA SER A 215 7.04 -5.94 24.20
C SER A 215 8.03 -6.08 23.03
N LEU A 216 8.01 -7.21 22.32
CA LEU A 216 8.79 -7.42 21.10
C LEU A 216 8.34 -6.45 19.99
N ALA A 217 7.03 -6.38 19.71
CA ALA A 217 6.50 -5.48 18.69
C ALA A 217 6.80 -4.00 18.99
N LEU A 218 6.68 -3.57 20.24
CA LEU A 218 7.00 -2.21 20.68
C LEU A 218 8.51 -1.94 20.66
N SER A 219 9.35 -2.92 21.01
CA SER A 219 10.82 -2.77 20.99
C SER A 219 11.38 -2.62 19.58
N TRP A 220 10.73 -3.21 18.58
CA TRP A 220 11.06 -2.95 17.17
C TRP A 220 10.75 -1.52 16.73
N ASP A 221 9.73 -0.87 17.28
CA ASP A 221 9.35 0.49 16.91
C ASP A 221 10.35 1.55 17.43
N GLU A 222 11.06 1.26 18.54
CA GLU A 222 12.13 2.09 19.09
C GLU A 222 13.54 1.78 18.55
N SER A 223 13.70 0.65 17.84
CA SER A 223 15.02 0.18 17.42
C SER A 223 15.38 0.61 16.00
N LEU A 224 16.68 0.52 15.67
CA LEU A 224 17.21 0.62 14.30
C LEU A 224 16.55 -0.39 13.33
N TRP A 225 15.82 -1.38 13.83
CA TRP A 225 15.04 -2.33 13.02
C TRP A 225 13.87 -1.70 12.26
N LYS A 226 13.22 -0.65 12.79
CA LYS A 226 12.15 0.08 12.09
C LYS A 226 12.62 0.68 10.75
N PRO A 227 13.72 1.46 10.70
CA PRO A 227 14.30 1.90 9.44
C PRO A 227 14.98 0.76 8.65
N ALA A 228 15.60 -0.22 9.33
CA ALA A 228 16.26 -1.35 8.65
C ALA A 228 15.28 -2.18 7.82
N GLY A 229 14.02 -2.33 8.24
CA GLY A 229 13.05 -3.07 7.45
C GLY A 229 12.66 -2.38 6.13
N ILE A 230 12.51 -1.06 6.16
CA ILE A 230 12.33 -0.24 4.96
C ILE A 230 13.58 -0.34 4.09
N ALA A 231 14.79 -0.25 4.67
CA ALA A 231 16.05 -0.41 3.95
C ALA A 231 16.20 -1.79 3.29
N THR A 232 15.83 -2.84 4.01
CA THR A 232 15.92 -4.23 3.57
C THR A 232 15.06 -4.45 2.33
N TRP A 233 13.82 -3.94 2.35
CA TRP A 233 12.95 -3.93 1.18
C TRP A 233 13.60 -3.27 -0.04
N TRP A 234 14.10 -2.03 0.13
CA TRP A 234 14.73 -1.30 -0.98
C TRP A 234 16.00 -1.98 -1.48
N ALA A 235 16.79 -2.59 -0.60
CA ALA A 235 17.99 -3.33 -0.95
C ALA A 235 17.66 -4.59 -1.77
N PHE A 236 16.68 -5.40 -1.34
CA PHE A 236 16.25 -6.58 -2.08
C PHE A 236 15.60 -6.21 -3.42
N GLY A 237 14.70 -5.23 -3.43
CA GLY A 237 14.06 -4.74 -4.66
C GLY A 237 15.08 -4.22 -5.68
N SER A 238 16.05 -3.40 -5.21
CA SER A 238 17.14 -2.89 -6.05
C SER A 238 18.07 -3.98 -6.54
N GLY A 239 18.42 -4.95 -5.67
CA GLY A 239 19.25 -6.10 -6.04
C GLY A 239 18.59 -6.96 -7.12
N VAL A 240 17.28 -7.18 -7.04
CA VAL A 240 16.52 -7.93 -8.05
C VAL A 240 16.43 -7.17 -9.37
N LEU A 241 16.20 -5.86 -9.34
CA LEU A 241 16.24 -5.00 -10.54
C LEU A 241 17.62 -4.99 -11.20
N ALA A 242 18.69 -4.89 -10.40
CA ALA A 242 20.07 -4.94 -10.89
C ALA A 242 20.38 -6.31 -11.53
N LEU A 243 20.01 -7.40 -10.86
CA LEU A 243 20.18 -8.76 -11.38
C LEU A 243 19.40 -8.96 -12.69
N ALA A 244 18.17 -8.47 -12.75
CA ALA A 244 17.34 -8.47 -13.95
C ALA A 244 18.03 -7.72 -15.10
N ALA A 245 18.46 -6.48 -14.88
CA ALA A 245 19.16 -5.67 -15.87
C ALA A 245 20.45 -6.36 -16.36
N LEU A 246 21.28 -6.87 -15.45
CA LEU A 246 22.53 -7.57 -15.80
C LEU A 246 22.29 -8.84 -16.63
N ARG A 247 21.22 -9.59 -16.34
CA ARG A 247 20.86 -10.77 -17.15
C ARG A 247 20.33 -10.40 -18.54
N THR A 248 19.70 -9.25 -18.69
CA THR A 248 19.27 -8.77 -20.03
C THR A 248 20.43 -8.33 -20.92
N GLN A 249 21.57 -7.94 -20.34
CA GLN A 249 22.75 -7.51 -21.10
C GLN A 249 23.59 -8.66 -21.66
N ARG A 250 23.46 -9.89 -21.15
CA ARG A 250 24.26 -11.04 -21.63
C ARG A 250 23.71 -11.56 -22.97
N PRO A 251 24.50 -11.54 -24.07
CA PRO A 251 24.10 -12.15 -25.33
C PRO A 251 23.86 -13.65 -25.16
N TYR A 252 22.80 -14.16 -25.76
CA TYR A 252 22.48 -15.59 -25.76
C TYR A 252 23.44 -16.33 -26.71
N VAL A 253 24.33 -17.16 -26.17
CA VAL A 253 25.02 -18.19 -26.95
C VAL A 253 24.07 -19.38 -26.98
N SER A 254 23.38 -19.61 -28.11
CA SER A 254 22.56 -20.81 -28.27
C SER A 254 23.46 -22.05 -28.30
N PRO A 255 23.22 -23.07 -27.46
CA PRO A 255 23.79 -24.39 -27.63
C PRO A 255 22.86 -25.18 -28.56
N ALA A 256 23.03 -25.02 -29.88
CA ALA A 256 22.34 -25.86 -30.84
C ALA A 256 23.25 -26.12 -32.05
N PHE A 257 23.72 -27.36 -32.11
CA PHE A 257 24.44 -28.05 -33.19
C PHE A 257 25.78 -27.48 -33.66
N GLY A 258 26.80 -28.33 -33.51
CA GLY A 258 28.18 -28.04 -33.87
C GLY A 258 28.33 -27.75 -35.36
N THR A 259 28.88 -26.59 -35.65
CA THR A 259 29.73 -26.33 -36.81
C THR A 259 30.64 -25.16 -36.42
N PRO A 260 31.97 -25.31 -36.40
CA PRO A 260 32.88 -24.21 -36.10
C PRO A 260 33.00 -23.31 -37.35
N GLY A 261 31.99 -22.46 -37.57
CA GLY A 261 31.90 -21.54 -38.70
C GLY A 261 32.14 -20.10 -38.27
N SER A 262 33.33 -19.58 -38.60
CA SER A 262 33.73 -18.17 -38.66
C SER A 262 33.26 -17.23 -37.53
N ARG A 263 34.23 -16.95 -36.65
CA ARG A 263 34.27 -15.83 -35.71
C ARG A 263 34.06 -14.50 -36.45
N TRP A 264 32.82 -14.07 -36.63
CA TRP A 264 32.49 -12.69 -37.01
C TRP A 264 32.88 -11.78 -35.84
N ARG A 265 34.13 -11.29 -35.87
CA ARG A 265 34.52 -10.07 -35.18
C ARG A 265 33.75 -8.93 -35.84
N ILE A 266 32.65 -8.52 -35.22
CA ILE A 266 32.12 -7.18 -35.42
C ILE A 266 33.15 -6.24 -34.81
N GLY A 267 33.74 -5.40 -35.67
CA GLY A 267 34.74 -4.42 -35.30
C GLY A 267 34.23 -3.35 -34.33
N GLY A 268 35.19 -2.65 -33.74
CA GLY A 268 34.95 -1.30 -33.23
C GLY A 268 34.38 -1.20 -31.83
N PHE A 269 35.13 -1.65 -30.83
CA PHE A 269 35.07 -1.10 -29.46
C PHE A 269 35.61 0.36 -29.45
N ARG A 270 34.96 1.28 -30.18
CA ARG A 270 35.16 2.73 -30.08
C ARG A 270 34.03 3.47 -30.82
N GLY A 271 32.81 3.28 -30.35
CA GLY A 271 31.63 4.07 -30.69
C GLY A 271 30.79 4.19 -29.42
N GLU A 272 30.21 5.36 -29.18
CA GLU A 272 29.55 5.79 -27.94
C GLU A 272 28.89 4.66 -27.12
N ARG A 273 29.20 4.65 -25.82
CA ARG A 273 28.64 3.75 -24.81
C ARG A 273 27.13 3.94 -24.75
N GLY A 274 26.38 3.24 -25.61
CA GLY A 274 24.95 3.45 -25.82
C GLY A 274 24.15 3.28 -24.52
N GLU A 275 23.48 4.34 -24.10
CA GLU A 275 22.53 4.36 -22.99
C GLU A 275 21.31 3.46 -23.32
N GLY A 276 21.43 2.16 -23.06
CA GLY A 276 20.33 1.20 -23.21
C GLY A 276 19.47 1.08 -21.94
N LEU A 277 18.24 0.58 -22.10
CA LEU A 277 17.27 0.37 -21.01
C LEU A 277 17.84 -0.39 -19.79
N ALA A 278 18.72 -1.37 -20.01
CA ALA A 278 19.34 -2.10 -18.91
C ALA A 278 20.29 -1.20 -18.08
N SER A 279 20.97 -0.25 -18.72
CA SER A 279 21.85 0.70 -18.03
C SER A 279 21.05 1.69 -17.18
N SER A 280 19.94 2.21 -17.70
CA SER A 280 19.06 3.11 -16.96
C SER A 280 18.38 2.41 -15.78
N VAL A 281 17.94 1.17 -15.93
CA VAL A 281 17.40 0.37 -14.81
C VAL A 281 18.47 0.10 -13.74
N LEU A 282 19.72 -0.19 -14.14
CA LEU A 282 20.81 -0.38 -13.19
C LEU A 282 21.16 0.93 -12.45
N GLN A 283 21.17 2.06 -13.15
CA GLN A 283 21.36 3.38 -12.54
C GLN A 283 20.29 3.67 -11.50
N TRP A 284 19.01 3.43 -11.80
CA TRP A 284 17.93 3.59 -10.83
C TRP A 284 18.05 2.64 -9.65
N ALA A 285 18.40 1.36 -9.86
CA ALA A 285 18.58 0.41 -8.77
C ALA A 285 19.64 0.90 -7.77
N LEU A 286 20.77 1.42 -8.24
CA LEU A 286 21.81 1.99 -7.40
C LEU A 286 21.35 3.28 -6.69
N LEU A 287 20.73 4.19 -7.44
CA LEU A 287 20.23 5.46 -6.91
C LEU A 287 19.11 5.26 -5.89
N SER A 288 18.17 4.35 -6.13
CA SER A 288 17.07 4.03 -5.22
C SER A 288 17.60 3.53 -3.88
N GLY A 289 18.63 2.67 -3.87
CA GLY A 289 19.27 2.21 -2.64
C GLY A 289 19.97 3.35 -1.89
N ALA A 290 20.71 4.19 -2.61
CA ALA A 290 21.39 5.35 -2.02
C ALA A 290 20.40 6.38 -1.46
N VAL A 291 19.34 6.70 -2.21
CA VAL A 291 18.29 7.63 -1.79
C VAL A 291 17.56 7.09 -0.57
N ALA A 292 17.20 5.80 -0.55
CA ALA A 292 16.60 5.16 0.62
C ALA A 292 17.51 5.32 1.86
N LEU A 293 18.81 5.06 1.72
CA LEU A 293 19.77 5.22 2.82
C LEU A 293 19.86 6.68 3.29
N THR A 294 19.91 7.64 2.36
CA THR A 294 19.93 9.07 2.73
C THR A 294 18.65 9.50 3.46
N LEU A 295 17.47 9.11 2.96
CA LEU A 295 16.21 9.41 3.63
C LEU A 295 16.17 8.77 5.03
N LEU A 296 16.69 7.56 5.19
CA LEU A 296 16.76 6.88 6.48
C LEU A 296 17.75 7.53 7.45
N LEU A 297 18.89 8.04 6.99
CA LEU A 297 19.88 8.68 7.86
C LEU A 297 19.48 10.13 8.22
N PHE A 298 18.90 10.88 7.29
CA PHE A 298 18.62 12.30 7.47
C PHE A 298 17.19 12.62 7.93
N LEU A 299 16.23 11.69 7.79
CA LEU A 299 14.84 11.91 8.18
C LEU A 299 14.41 11.17 9.47
N ASN A 300 15.27 10.35 10.07
CA ASN A 300 14.95 9.65 11.31
C ASN A 300 14.95 10.60 12.52
N ASP A 301 14.19 10.24 13.57
CA ASP A 301 14.21 10.97 14.84
C ASP A 301 15.16 10.28 15.86
N PRO A 302 16.10 11.01 16.49
CA PRO A 302 16.42 12.42 16.25
C PRO A 302 17.23 12.63 14.94
N PRO A 303 17.02 13.75 14.23
CA PRO A 303 17.72 14.03 12.98
C PRO A 303 19.21 14.31 13.23
N LEU A 304 20.08 13.73 12.40
CA LEU A 304 21.53 13.93 12.46
C LEU A 304 21.98 15.33 12.01
N VAL A 305 21.11 16.08 11.34
CA VAL A 305 21.43 17.31 10.59
C VAL A 305 20.37 18.39 10.82
N LYS A 306 20.79 19.66 10.84
CA LYS A 306 19.89 20.83 11.01
C LYS A 306 18.86 20.94 9.88
N LEU A 307 17.71 21.55 10.16
CA LEU A 307 16.58 21.70 9.22
C LEU A 307 16.97 22.35 7.89
N ARG A 308 17.84 23.37 7.92
CA ARG A 308 18.35 24.07 6.73
C ARG A 308 19.13 23.15 5.79
N GLU A 309 20.12 22.45 6.33
CA GLU A 309 20.97 21.53 5.59
C GLU A 309 20.16 20.35 5.03
N ARG A 310 19.23 19.81 5.85
CA ARG A 310 18.31 18.76 5.45
C ARG A 310 17.46 19.17 4.23
N THR A 311 16.95 20.39 4.21
CA THR A 311 16.14 20.92 3.09
C THR A 311 16.99 21.09 1.83
N LEU A 312 18.20 21.65 1.96
CA LEU A 312 19.14 21.80 0.83
C LEU A 312 19.49 20.46 0.19
N ILE A 313 19.78 19.44 1.02
CA ILE A 313 20.06 18.07 0.56
C ILE A 313 18.85 17.52 -0.21
N CYS A 314 17.63 17.74 0.29
CA CYS A 314 16.41 17.24 -0.35
C CYS A 314 16.10 17.92 -1.69
N ILE A 315 16.30 19.24 -1.80
CA ILE A 315 16.17 19.99 -3.06
C ILE A 315 17.24 19.54 -4.06
N ALA A 316 18.50 19.44 -3.64
CA ALA A 316 19.60 18.97 -4.47
C ALA A 316 19.37 17.53 -4.94
N ALA A 317 18.89 16.64 -4.07
CA ALA A 317 18.55 15.26 -4.41
C ALA A 317 17.41 15.20 -5.44
N GLY A 318 16.33 15.96 -5.24
CA GLY A 318 15.20 16.00 -6.20
C GLY A 318 15.62 16.52 -7.59
N LEU A 319 16.42 17.59 -7.62
CA LEU A 319 16.97 18.14 -8.86
C LEU A 319 17.91 17.14 -9.55
N THR A 320 18.88 16.58 -8.82
CA THR A 320 19.84 15.62 -9.39
C THR A 320 19.14 14.37 -9.91
N LEU A 321 18.15 13.82 -9.20
CA LEU A 321 17.36 12.69 -9.67
C LEU A 321 16.59 13.00 -10.97
N THR A 322 16.03 14.21 -11.08
CA THR A 322 15.32 14.66 -12.30
C THR A 322 16.28 14.79 -13.48
N LEU A 323 17.47 15.35 -13.26
CA LEU A 323 18.48 15.54 -14.31
C LEU A 323 19.12 14.22 -14.75
N VAL A 324 19.41 13.32 -13.80
CA VAL A 324 19.99 12.00 -14.08
C VAL A 324 18.98 11.08 -14.78
N ALA A 325 17.68 11.26 -14.54
CA ALA A 325 16.64 10.54 -15.27
C ALA A 325 16.70 10.77 -16.78
N ARG A 326 17.14 11.95 -17.25
CA ARG A 326 17.30 12.28 -18.67
C ARG A 326 16.11 11.85 -19.55
N PRO A 327 14.85 12.23 -19.23
CA PRO A 327 13.64 11.71 -19.91
C PRO A 327 13.58 12.00 -21.42
N TRP A 328 14.40 12.94 -21.90
CA TRP A 328 14.53 13.29 -23.33
C TRP A 328 15.38 12.30 -24.13
N TYR A 329 16.10 11.36 -23.50
CA TYR A 329 16.73 10.23 -24.21
C TYR A 329 15.64 9.21 -24.60
N GLY A 330 15.63 8.83 -25.88
CA GLY A 330 14.90 7.67 -26.37
C GLY A 330 15.90 6.55 -26.62
N GLY A 331 15.67 5.37 -26.05
CA GLY A 331 16.51 4.21 -26.36
C GLY A 331 16.52 3.94 -27.87
N ALA A 332 17.61 3.38 -28.39
CA ALA A 332 17.71 3.02 -29.80
C ALA A 332 16.55 2.07 -30.16
N SER A 333 15.66 2.55 -31.04
CA SER A 333 14.57 1.72 -31.56
C SER A 333 15.18 0.53 -32.30
N PRO A 334 14.73 -0.72 -32.06
CA PRO A 334 15.23 -1.91 -32.75
C PRO A 334 14.72 -2.00 -34.21
N THR A 335 14.41 -0.86 -34.83
CA THR A 335 14.11 -0.76 -36.26
C THR A 335 15.40 -1.01 -37.05
N VAL A 336 15.22 -1.75 -38.15
CA VAL A 336 16.24 -2.20 -39.12
C VAL A 336 17.37 -1.17 -39.27
N PRO A 337 18.65 -1.57 -39.28
CA PRO A 337 19.70 -0.71 -39.79
C PRO A 337 19.43 -0.54 -41.29
N SER A 338 18.66 0.47 -41.65
CA SER A 338 18.71 0.99 -43.01
C SER A 338 20.13 1.50 -43.19
N ALA A 339 20.84 0.92 -44.15
CA ALA A 339 22.16 1.34 -44.53
C ALA A 339 22.19 2.87 -44.72
N GLY A 340 23.08 3.53 -43.98
CA GLY A 340 23.40 4.95 -44.11
C GLY A 340 22.26 5.90 -43.74
N THR A 341 22.18 6.33 -42.48
CA THR A 341 21.59 7.62 -42.15
C THR A 341 22.32 8.22 -40.97
N ASP A 342 23.04 9.30 -41.24
CA ASP A 342 23.29 10.36 -40.26
C ASP A 342 22.02 10.58 -39.42
N GLU A 343 22.15 10.64 -38.09
CA GLU A 343 21.08 11.16 -37.25
C GLU A 343 20.68 12.54 -37.79
N SER A 344 19.56 12.62 -38.53
CA SER A 344 19.10 13.88 -39.12
C SER A 344 19.14 15.02 -38.09
N ASP A 345 19.62 16.20 -38.47
CA ASP A 345 19.74 17.39 -37.61
C ASP A 345 18.42 17.72 -36.87
N GLY A 346 17.28 17.36 -37.46
CA GLY A 346 15.97 17.45 -36.84
C GLY A 346 15.87 16.68 -35.51
N SER A 347 16.32 15.43 -35.43
CA SER A 347 16.23 14.60 -34.22
C SER A 347 17.03 15.18 -33.04
N LYS A 348 18.25 15.64 -33.32
CA LYS A 348 19.11 16.33 -32.34
C LYS A 348 18.47 17.64 -31.85
N GLY A 349 17.87 18.42 -32.76
CA GLY A 349 17.14 19.64 -32.43
C GLY A 349 15.94 19.41 -31.50
N HIS A 350 15.13 18.39 -31.75
CA HIS A 350 13.97 18.05 -30.91
C HIS A 350 14.41 17.63 -29.49
N ARG A 351 15.44 16.78 -29.39
CA ARG A 351 16.00 16.34 -28.11
C ARG A 351 16.54 17.51 -27.29
N ARG A 352 17.25 18.44 -27.93
CA ARG A 352 17.82 19.63 -27.26
C ARG A 352 16.71 20.53 -26.68
N ARG A 353 15.62 20.75 -27.44
CA ARG A 353 14.45 21.50 -26.95
C ARG A 353 13.75 20.81 -25.78
N GLN A 354 13.61 19.49 -25.82
CA GLN A 354 13.05 18.71 -24.71
C GLN A 354 13.92 18.81 -23.44
N ALA A 355 15.24 18.71 -23.60
CA ALA A 355 16.18 18.85 -22.51
C ALA A 355 16.10 20.24 -21.87
N TYR A 356 16.11 21.31 -22.67
CA TYR A 356 15.99 22.67 -22.13
C TYR A 356 14.66 22.92 -21.42
N ALA A 357 13.55 22.37 -21.92
CA ALA A 357 12.28 22.48 -21.23
C ALA A 357 12.32 21.80 -19.85
N VAL A 358 12.75 20.54 -19.75
CA VAL A 358 12.78 19.83 -18.47
C VAL A 358 13.79 20.45 -17.49
N ILE A 359 15.01 20.75 -17.97
CA ILE A 359 16.06 21.38 -17.16
C ILE A 359 15.59 22.76 -16.68
N GLY A 360 15.01 23.59 -17.55
CA GLY A 360 14.53 24.92 -17.21
C GLY A 360 13.50 24.89 -16.08
N PHE A 361 12.46 24.07 -16.19
CA PHE A 361 11.44 23.94 -15.15
C PHE A 361 12.01 23.41 -13.82
N ALA A 362 12.86 22.38 -13.87
CA ALA A 362 13.47 21.80 -12.67
C ALA A 362 14.42 22.79 -11.98
N SER A 363 15.25 23.50 -12.75
CA SER A 363 16.16 24.52 -12.24
C SER A 363 15.42 25.72 -11.66
N VAL A 364 14.32 26.16 -12.28
CA VAL A 364 13.49 27.24 -11.73
C VAL A 364 12.85 26.83 -10.40
N ALA A 365 12.28 25.63 -10.31
CA ALA A 365 11.71 25.14 -9.05
C ALA A 365 12.77 25.02 -7.93
N ALA A 366 13.96 24.51 -8.26
CA ALA A 366 15.06 24.42 -7.32
C ALA A 366 15.58 25.81 -6.90
N ALA A 367 15.69 26.76 -7.84
CA ALA A 367 16.10 28.13 -7.58
C ALA A 367 15.12 28.84 -6.65
N ILE A 368 13.81 28.65 -6.85
CA ILE A 368 12.78 29.21 -5.95
C ILE A 368 12.96 28.65 -4.54
N GLY A 369 13.11 27.33 -4.39
CA GLY A 369 13.31 26.70 -3.08
C GLY A 369 14.60 27.15 -2.38
N THR A 370 15.71 27.27 -3.10
CA THR A 370 16.99 27.74 -2.53
C THR A 370 16.95 29.24 -2.22
N LEU A 371 16.29 30.06 -3.03
CA LEU A 371 16.08 31.49 -2.76
C LEU A 371 15.32 31.72 -1.45
N VAL A 372 14.37 30.85 -1.10
CA VAL A 372 13.69 30.93 0.21
C VAL A 372 14.66 30.68 1.36
N ILE A 373 15.58 29.72 1.20
CA ILE A 373 16.55 29.34 2.22
C ILE A 373 17.61 30.43 2.42
N PHE A 374 18.18 30.97 1.34
CA PHE A 374 19.20 32.02 1.42
C PHE A 374 18.60 33.41 1.67
N GLY A 375 17.39 33.67 1.19
CA GLY A 375 16.63 34.91 1.39
C GLY A 375 15.84 34.94 2.70
N HIS A 376 16.15 34.07 3.66
CA HIS A 376 15.35 33.87 4.88
C HIS A 376 15.04 35.18 5.62
N GLN A 377 16.01 36.12 5.73
CA GLN A 377 15.80 37.41 6.39
C GLN A 377 14.74 38.28 5.70
N ARG A 378 14.75 38.33 4.36
CA ARG A 378 13.79 39.13 3.58
C ARG A 378 12.38 38.55 3.62
N ILE A 379 12.27 37.26 3.84
CA ILE A 379 11.00 36.53 3.88
C ILE A 379 10.46 36.45 5.32
N GLY A 380 11.22 36.85 6.33
CA GLY A 380 10.80 36.81 7.74
C GLY A 380 11.01 35.46 8.41
N LEU A 381 11.98 34.68 7.93
CA LEU A 381 12.37 33.36 8.45
C LEU A 381 13.68 33.44 9.26
N PRO A 382 13.77 32.74 10.41
CA PRO A 382 15.00 32.70 11.21
C PRO A 382 16.12 31.91 10.50
N TYR A 383 17.37 32.18 10.86
CA TYR A 383 18.58 31.61 10.24
C TYR A 383 18.63 30.07 10.25
N ASP A 384 18.20 29.45 11.35
CA ASP A 384 18.14 28.00 11.48
C ASP A 384 16.81 27.40 10.95
N LEU A 385 15.93 28.23 10.36
CA LEU A 385 14.55 27.89 9.94
C LEU A 385 13.65 27.37 11.09
N GLU A 386 14.10 27.54 12.35
CA GLU A 386 13.42 27.05 13.54
C GLU A 386 12.10 27.77 13.87
N THR A 387 11.22 27.06 14.57
CA THR A 387 9.81 27.40 14.74
C THR A 387 9.62 28.49 15.80
N LYS A 388 9.83 29.75 15.42
CA LYS A 388 9.34 30.94 16.16
C LYS A 388 8.09 31.51 15.47
N ALA A 389 7.39 32.44 16.12
CA ALA A 389 6.31 33.20 15.49
C ALA A 389 6.87 33.83 14.19
N SER A 390 6.20 33.61 13.07
CA SER A 390 6.67 34.02 11.74
C SER A 390 5.62 34.89 11.09
N SER A 391 6.08 35.97 10.45
CA SER A 391 5.22 36.86 9.68
C SER A 391 4.47 36.10 8.58
N LEU A 392 3.42 36.70 8.02
CA LEU A 392 2.68 36.13 6.89
C LEU A 392 3.61 35.76 5.71
N SER A 393 4.64 36.58 5.47
CA SER A 393 5.70 36.27 4.49
C SER A 393 6.51 35.01 4.84
N GLY A 394 6.77 34.77 6.13
CA GLY A 394 7.50 33.58 6.59
C GLY A 394 6.72 32.30 6.36
N LYS A 395 5.40 32.34 6.60
CA LYS A 395 4.48 31.23 6.29
C LYS A 395 4.45 30.91 4.80
N VAL A 396 4.37 31.95 3.95
CA VAL A 396 4.48 31.79 2.48
C VAL A 396 5.83 31.19 2.10
N GLY A 397 6.91 31.60 2.78
CA GLY A 397 8.23 31.00 2.63
C GLY A 397 8.25 29.49 2.91
N TYR A 398 7.75 29.04 4.06
CA TYR A 398 7.66 27.61 4.38
C TYR A 398 6.83 26.83 3.38
N VAL A 399 5.68 27.36 2.95
CA VAL A 399 4.81 26.75 1.94
C VAL A 399 5.55 26.61 0.61
N LEU A 400 6.22 27.66 0.15
CA LEU A 400 6.94 27.66 -1.12
C LEU A 400 8.13 26.70 -1.10
N MET A 401 8.88 26.67 -0.01
CA MET A 401 9.98 25.73 0.22
C MET A 401 9.50 24.27 0.19
N GLY A 402 8.38 23.98 0.85
CA GLY A 402 7.81 22.64 0.87
C GLY A 402 7.24 22.21 -0.48
N LEU A 403 6.45 23.07 -1.14
CA LEU A 403 5.87 22.81 -2.46
C LEU A 403 6.94 22.57 -3.52
N THR A 404 7.99 23.38 -3.56
CA THR A 404 9.10 23.19 -4.52
C THR A 404 9.84 21.87 -4.29
N THR A 405 10.08 21.51 -3.03
CA THR A 405 10.72 20.24 -2.67
C THR A 405 9.85 19.03 -3.06
N VAL A 406 8.57 19.03 -2.69
CA VAL A 406 7.61 17.97 -3.05
C VAL A 406 7.46 17.87 -4.56
N TRP A 407 7.33 19.01 -5.26
CA TRP A 407 7.23 19.05 -6.71
C TRP A 407 8.46 18.46 -7.40
N LEU A 408 9.68 18.78 -6.95
CA LEU A 408 10.91 18.23 -7.52
C LEU A 408 10.98 16.71 -7.40
N TRP A 409 10.50 16.16 -6.29
CA TRP A 409 10.47 14.71 -6.10
C TRP A 409 9.40 14.03 -6.94
N LEU A 410 8.20 14.62 -7.03
CA LEU A 410 7.18 14.13 -7.95
C LEU A 410 7.67 14.20 -9.41
N ALA A 411 8.39 15.26 -9.79
CA ALA A 411 8.99 15.42 -11.10
C ALA A 411 10.08 14.38 -11.37
N ALA A 412 10.93 14.09 -10.38
CA ALA A 412 11.92 13.02 -10.47
C ALA A 412 11.24 11.65 -10.71
N MET A 413 10.20 11.33 -9.94
CA MET A 413 9.43 10.09 -10.10
C MET A 413 8.79 10.00 -11.48
N ALA A 414 8.17 11.07 -11.96
CA ALA A 414 7.56 11.13 -13.28
C ALA A 414 8.61 11.01 -14.41
N ALA A 415 9.77 11.65 -14.26
CA ALA A 415 10.86 11.60 -15.22
C ALA A 415 11.42 10.18 -15.37
N TRP A 416 11.64 9.46 -14.27
CA TRP A 416 12.07 8.05 -14.29
C TRP A 416 11.00 7.12 -14.87
N ALA A 417 9.73 7.28 -14.49
CA ALA A 417 8.63 6.52 -15.07
C ALA A 417 8.55 6.70 -16.59
N TRP A 418 8.66 7.95 -17.04
CA TRP A 418 8.66 8.29 -18.45
C TRP A 418 9.85 7.70 -19.19
N ARG A 419 11.06 7.79 -18.62
CA ARG A 419 12.27 7.20 -19.20
C ARG A 419 12.12 5.70 -19.42
N PHE A 420 11.72 4.95 -18.39
CA PHE A 420 11.51 3.50 -18.50
C PHE A 420 10.44 3.15 -19.52
N ALA A 421 9.31 3.87 -19.52
CA ALA A 421 8.25 3.62 -20.47
C ALA A 421 8.69 3.91 -21.92
N ARG A 422 9.47 4.97 -22.14
CA ARG A 422 9.96 5.37 -23.47
C ARG A 422 11.04 4.41 -23.99
N GLU A 423 12.06 4.13 -23.19
CA GLU A 423 13.14 3.19 -23.56
C GLU A 423 12.62 1.74 -23.69
N GLY A 424 11.62 1.37 -22.89
CA GLY A 424 10.92 0.09 -22.99
C GLY A 424 9.90 0.00 -24.13
N GLY A 425 9.64 1.07 -24.87
CA GLY A 425 8.65 1.07 -25.95
C GLY A 425 7.20 0.89 -25.49
N LEU A 426 6.89 1.21 -24.23
CA LEU A 426 5.53 1.14 -23.66
C LEU A 426 4.70 2.39 -24.02
N VAL A 427 5.35 3.50 -24.39
CA VAL A 427 4.69 4.76 -24.73
C VAL A 427 4.16 4.73 -26.17
N PRO A 428 2.89 5.09 -26.41
CA PRO A 428 2.36 5.21 -27.77
C PRO A 428 3.12 6.23 -28.62
N ALA A 429 3.38 5.91 -29.89
CA ALA A 429 4.09 6.80 -30.82
C ALA A 429 3.44 8.20 -30.94
N ARG A 430 2.10 8.28 -30.79
CA ARG A 430 1.34 9.54 -30.78
C ARG A 430 1.80 10.49 -29.67
N TRP A 431 2.13 9.98 -28.49
CA TRP A 431 2.57 10.79 -27.36
C TRP A 431 4.00 11.30 -27.56
N ILE A 432 4.89 10.44 -28.07
CA ILE A 432 6.26 10.81 -28.43
C ILE A 432 6.26 11.92 -29.49
N SER A 433 5.42 11.78 -30.53
CA SER A 433 5.27 12.79 -31.58
C SER A 433 4.75 14.13 -31.03
N LYS A 434 3.71 14.12 -30.19
CA LYS A 434 3.20 15.35 -29.55
C LYS A 434 4.26 16.06 -28.72
N TRP A 435 5.02 15.31 -27.92
CA TRP A 435 6.10 15.89 -27.11
C TRP A 435 7.27 16.41 -27.95
N GLY A 436 7.54 15.80 -29.10
CA GLY A 436 8.48 16.33 -30.09
C GLY A 436 8.04 17.69 -30.63
N LYS A 437 6.77 17.82 -31.01
CA LYS A 437 6.21 19.04 -31.62
C LYS A 437 6.13 20.22 -30.64
N ALA A 438 5.72 19.98 -29.40
CA ALA A 438 5.49 21.03 -28.41
C ALA A 438 6.07 20.67 -27.02
N PRO A 439 7.42 20.63 -26.87
CA PRO A 439 8.06 20.15 -25.65
C PRO A 439 7.75 21.01 -24.43
N VAL A 440 7.76 22.34 -24.59
CA VAL A 440 7.48 23.28 -23.49
C VAL A 440 6.04 23.16 -23.00
N LEU A 441 5.06 23.08 -23.92
CA LEU A 441 3.66 22.93 -23.56
C LEU A 441 3.38 21.62 -22.81
N CYS A 442 3.97 20.52 -23.26
CA CYS A 442 3.82 19.23 -22.57
C CYS A 442 4.46 19.25 -21.18
N VAL A 443 5.68 19.80 -21.05
CA VAL A 443 6.35 19.91 -19.74
C VAL A 443 5.59 20.85 -18.82
N ALA A 444 5.06 21.97 -19.32
CA ALA A 444 4.23 22.89 -18.56
C ALA A 444 2.93 22.22 -18.07
N ALA A 445 2.25 21.46 -18.93
CA ALA A 445 1.03 20.74 -18.55
C ALA A 445 1.30 19.66 -17.48
N VAL A 446 2.39 18.90 -17.61
CA VAL A 446 2.80 17.91 -16.60
C VAL A 446 3.22 18.62 -15.31
N SER A 447 3.99 19.71 -15.40
CA SER A 447 4.42 20.51 -14.26
C SER A 447 3.24 21.09 -13.49
N ALA A 448 2.20 21.57 -14.20
CA ALA A 448 0.95 22.04 -13.59
C ALA A 448 0.20 20.91 -12.88
N LEU A 449 0.09 19.73 -13.50
CA LEU A 449 -0.53 18.56 -12.86
C LEU A 449 0.22 18.15 -11.57
N LEU A 450 1.55 18.13 -11.60
CA LEU A 450 2.37 17.85 -10.41
C LEU A 450 2.19 18.95 -9.34
N GLY A 451 2.03 20.20 -9.76
CA GLY A 451 1.71 21.32 -8.88
C GLY A 451 0.35 21.15 -8.19
N LEU A 452 -0.67 20.70 -8.91
CA LEU A 452 -1.99 20.38 -8.34
C LEU A 452 -1.90 19.25 -7.31
N ILE A 453 -1.10 18.20 -7.58
CA ILE A 453 -0.88 17.10 -6.63
C ILE A 453 -0.19 17.61 -5.36
N ALA A 454 0.90 18.38 -5.51
CA ALA A 454 1.61 18.97 -4.38
C ALA A 454 0.72 19.93 -3.56
N GLY A 455 -0.11 20.74 -4.23
CA GLY A 455 -1.11 21.59 -3.59
C GLY A 455 -2.20 20.81 -2.86
N GLY A 456 -2.65 19.69 -3.43
CA GLY A 456 -3.59 18.77 -2.77
C GLY A 456 -3.01 18.13 -1.50
N LEU A 457 -1.73 17.76 -1.51
CA LEU A 457 -1.02 17.28 -0.32
C LEU A 457 -0.92 18.36 0.76
N LEU A 458 -0.58 19.59 0.36
CA LEU A 458 -0.56 20.74 1.28
C LEU A 458 -1.94 21.03 1.88
N TRP A 459 -3.00 20.93 1.07
CA TRP A 459 -4.37 21.08 1.55
C TRP A 459 -4.74 20.00 2.58
N CYS A 460 -4.37 18.73 2.31
CA CYS A 460 -4.57 17.65 3.27
C CYS A 460 -3.79 17.89 4.57
N LEU A 461 -2.55 18.37 4.48
CA LEU A 461 -1.78 18.77 5.66
C LEU A 461 -2.50 19.87 6.43
N HIS A 462 -2.90 20.95 5.77
CA HIS A 462 -3.57 22.07 6.43
C HIS A 462 -4.86 21.65 7.12
N TRP A 463 -5.70 20.86 6.43
CA TRP A 463 -6.94 20.31 6.97
C TRP A 463 -6.70 19.44 8.21
N THR A 464 -5.74 18.53 8.15
CA THR A 464 -5.44 17.61 9.25
C THR A 464 -4.81 18.33 10.45
N LEU A 465 -4.00 19.35 10.20
CA LEU A 465 -3.36 20.19 11.21
C LEU A 465 -4.41 20.99 11.98
N GLU A 466 -5.39 21.58 11.29
CA GLU A 466 -6.51 22.28 11.91
C GLU A 466 -7.36 21.33 12.77
N ASN A 467 -7.64 20.13 12.28
CA ASN A 467 -8.36 19.11 13.05
C ASN A 467 -7.57 18.63 14.27
N GLN A 468 -6.25 18.42 14.14
CA GLN A 468 -5.38 18.04 15.26
C GLN A 468 -5.34 19.13 16.32
N TRP A 469 -5.26 20.39 15.91
CA TRP A 469 -5.30 21.54 16.79
C TRP A 469 -6.63 21.62 17.54
N LYS A 470 -7.76 21.67 16.81
CA LYS A 470 -9.11 21.69 17.39
C LYS A 470 -9.33 20.57 18.40
N ARG A 471 -8.82 19.38 18.13
CA ARG A 471 -8.93 18.23 19.02
C ARG A 471 -8.06 18.38 20.29
N SER A 472 -6.80 18.75 20.13
CA SER A 472 -5.81 18.78 21.22
C SER A 472 -5.92 20.02 22.12
N ALA A 473 -6.46 21.12 21.59
CA ALA A 473 -6.64 22.41 22.26
C ALA A 473 -8.07 22.65 22.77
N TRP A 474 -8.99 21.69 22.62
CA TRP A 474 -10.43 21.87 22.87
C TRP A 474 -10.82 22.41 24.26
N LEU A 475 -10.04 22.11 25.31
CA LEU A 475 -10.25 22.66 26.67
C LEU A 475 -9.14 23.59 27.15
N SER A 476 -8.01 23.71 26.45
CA SER A 476 -7.00 24.68 26.89
C SER A 476 -7.51 26.09 26.65
N ASP A 477 -7.19 27.04 27.53
CA ASP A 477 -7.33 28.49 27.29
C ASP A 477 -6.46 28.90 26.07
N ALA A 478 -6.96 28.64 24.87
CA ALA A 478 -6.27 28.87 23.61
C ALA A 478 -6.34 30.35 23.21
N SER A 479 -6.30 31.27 24.18
CA SER A 479 -6.09 32.70 23.99
C SER A 479 -4.60 33.05 23.85
N LEU A 480 -3.83 32.23 23.13
CA LEU A 480 -2.53 32.59 22.61
C LEU A 480 -2.44 32.11 21.17
N SER A 481 -2.91 32.95 20.25
CA SER A 481 -2.62 32.87 18.82
C SER A 481 -1.14 32.51 18.54
N ALA A 482 -0.22 32.92 19.41
CA ALA A 482 1.19 32.57 19.40
C ALA A 482 1.50 31.06 19.52
N GLU A 483 0.76 30.29 20.31
CA GLU A 483 0.97 28.83 20.44
C GLU A 483 0.44 28.08 19.24
N HIS A 484 -0.75 28.45 18.75
CA HIS A 484 -1.30 27.95 17.49
C HIS A 484 -0.34 28.25 16.34
N GLU A 485 0.19 29.47 16.29
CA GLU A 485 1.14 29.89 15.27
C GLU A 485 2.44 29.10 15.32
N LYS A 486 3.01 28.87 16.51
CA LYS A 486 4.20 28.02 16.70
C LYS A 486 3.92 26.58 16.27
N TYR A 487 2.72 26.07 16.54
CA TYR A 487 2.28 24.74 16.12
C TYR A 487 2.19 24.66 14.58
N VAL A 488 1.49 25.58 13.93
CA VAL A 488 1.37 25.65 12.46
C VAL A 488 2.75 25.79 11.80
N ASN A 489 3.60 26.69 12.27
CA ASN A 489 4.93 26.91 11.69
C ASN A 489 5.80 25.65 11.77
N ARG A 490 5.67 24.84 12.83
CA ARG A 490 6.39 23.57 12.95
C ARG A 490 6.00 22.54 11.91
N TYR A 491 4.72 22.41 11.63
CA TYR A 491 4.25 21.45 10.63
C TYR A 491 4.52 21.95 9.21
N LEU A 492 4.38 23.26 8.94
CA LEU A 492 4.74 23.84 7.64
C LEU A 492 6.24 23.69 7.35
N ALA A 493 7.10 23.88 8.35
CA ALA A 493 8.54 23.66 8.22
C ALA A 493 8.90 22.19 7.92
N ASN A 494 8.09 21.25 8.41
CA ASN A 494 8.32 19.80 8.22
C ASN A 494 7.53 19.19 7.05
N PHE A 495 6.66 19.96 6.38
CA PHE A 495 5.77 19.50 5.31
C PHE A 495 6.51 18.70 4.23
N SER A 496 7.65 19.20 3.76
CA SER A 496 8.46 18.50 2.76
C SER A 496 8.85 17.10 3.21
N PHE A 497 9.23 16.91 4.48
CA PHE A 497 9.80 15.64 4.92
C PHE A 497 8.76 14.54 5.15
N THR A 498 7.61 14.91 5.70
CA THR A 498 6.50 13.96 5.88
C THR A 498 6.06 13.40 4.54
N ASP A 499 5.90 14.26 3.54
CA ASP A 499 5.44 13.84 2.22
C ASP A 499 6.53 13.13 1.39
N LEU A 500 7.80 13.49 1.58
CA LEU A 500 8.93 12.83 0.91
C LEU A 500 9.02 11.34 1.26
N THR A 501 8.91 11.00 2.54
CA THR A 501 8.91 9.58 2.96
C THR A 501 7.75 8.82 2.34
N TRP A 502 6.57 9.45 2.27
CA TRP A 502 5.39 8.88 1.64
C TRP A 502 5.57 8.70 0.13
N ILE A 503 6.00 9.72 -0.61
CA ILE A 503 6.28 9.65 -2.07
C ILE A 503 7.29 8.54 -2.37
N PHE A 504 8.37 8.48 -1.60
CA PHE A 504 9.41 7.49 -1.79
C PHE A 504 8.94 6.07 -1.43
N THR A 505 8.05 5.92 -0.45
CA THR A 505 7.42 4.63 -0.12
C THR A 505 6.73 4.01 -1.35
N TYR A 506 6.16 4.83 -2.23
CA TYR A 506 5.53 4.37 -3.47
C TYR A 506 6.49 4.25 -4.66
N SER A 507 7.80 4.42 -4.48
CA SER A 507 8.76 4.30 -5.58
C SER A 507 8.93 2.90 -6.14
N TRP A 508 8.39 1.87 -5.46
CA TRP A 508 8.24 0.53 -6.00
C TRP A 508 7.41 0.48 -7.30
N PHE A 509 6.52 1.46 -7.55
CA PHE A 509 5.84 1.58 -8.84
C PHE A 509 6.83 1.73 -10.01
N LEU A 510 7.94 2.46 -9.80
CA LEU A 510 8.99 2.59 -10.80
C LEU A 510 9.69 1.26 -11.08
N ALA A 511 9.91 0.44 -10.04
CA ALA A 511 10.42 -0.91 -10.19
C ALA A 511 9.50 -1.77 -11.07
N GLY A 512 8.18 -1.65 -10.88
CA GLY A 512 7.19 -2.36 -11.70
C GLY A 512 7.22 -1.93 -13.16
N ILE A 513 7.27 -0.61 -13.43
CA ILE A 513 7.39 -0.05 -14.77
C ILE A 513 8.70 -0.50 -15.43
N ALA A 514 9.82 -0.47 -14.70
CA ALA A 514 11.13 -0.92 -15.18
C ALA A 514 11.13 -2.41 -15.58
N LEU A 515 10.55 -3.29 -14.74
CA LEU A 515 10.44 -4.72 -15.05
C LEU A 515 9.57 -4.97 -16.29
N LEU A 516 8.43 -4.28 -16.40
CA LEU A 516 7.56 -4.37 -17.58
C LEU A 516 8.23 -3.82 -18.84
N ALA A 517 8.99 -2.73 -18.73
CA ALA A 517 9.77 -2.16 -19.82
C ALA A 517 10.83 -3.14 -20.31
N LEU A 518 11.58 -3.78 -19.40
CA LEU A 518 12.57 -4.81 -19.75
C LEU A 518 11.91 -6.01 -20.44
N LEU A 519 10.78 -6.49 -19.92
CA LEU A 519 10.03 -7.59 -20.54
C LEU A 519 9.54 -7.22 -21.95
N HIS A 520 8.95 -6.03 -22.13
CA HIS A 520 8.46 -5.59 -23.43
C HIS A 520 9.60 -5.41 -24.42
N HIS A 521 10.72 -4.83 -23.99
CA HIS A 521 11.90 -4.67 -24.83
C HIS A 521 12.40 -6.03 -25.36
N ARG A 522 12.51 -7.04 -24.48
CA ARG A 522 12.90 -8.40 -24.89
C ARG A 522 11.89 -9.07 -25.82
N PHE A 523 10.60 -8.90 -25.54
CA PHE A 523 9.53 -9.36 -26.43
C PHE A 523 9.66 -8.74 -27.83
N THR A 524 9.91 -7.43 -27.95
CA THR A 524 10.04 -6.78 -29.26
C THR A 524 11.23 -7.30 -30.05
N ILE A 525 12.37 -7.53 -29.40
CA ILE A 525 13.57 -8.12 -30.03
C ILE A 525 13.30 -9.55 -30.49
N GLN A 526 12.72 -10.39 -29.62
CA GLN A 526 12.36 -11.77 -29.96
C GLN A 526 11.37 -11.82 -31.14
N ARG A 527 10.35 -10.96 -31.13
CA ARG A 527 9.36 -10.87 -32.21
C ARG A 527 10.02 -10.46 -33.53
N ALA A 528 10.89 -9.46 -33.53
CA ALA A 528 11.62 -9.04 -34.72
C ALA A 528 12.53 -10.15 -35.28
N GLN A 529 13.18 -10.92 -34.40
CA GLN A 529 14.00 -12.07 -34.79
C GLN A 529 13.17 -13.24 -35.32
N ALA A 530 12.02 -13.53 -34.72
CA ALA A 530 11.11 -14.60 -35.15
C ALA A 530 10.55 -14.31 -36.56
N ILE A 531 10.18 -13.06 -36.84
CA ILE A 531 9.72 -12.62 -38.18
C ILE A 531 10.84 -12.79 -39.21
N ARG A 532 12.10 -12.46 -38.86
CA ARG A 532 13.24 -12.57 -39.78
C ARG A 532 13.68 -14.00 -40.07
N LYS A 533 13.60 -14.91 -39.10
CA LYS A 533 14.14 -16.27 -39.23
C LYS A 533 13.10 -17.33 -39.66
N MET A 534 11.85 -16.97 -39.96
CA MET A 534 10.72 -17.94 -40.07
C MET A 534 10.76 -18.95 -38.90
N GLY A 535 11.21 -18.48 -37.73
CA GLY A 535 11.66 -19.33 -36.64
C GLY A 535 10.59 -19.50 -35.57
N ASN A 536 10.56 -20.69 -34.98
CA ASN A 536 9.65 -21.15 -33.93
C ASN A 536 9.33 -20.06 -32.89
N ILE A 537 8.04 -19.76 -32.72
CA ILE A 537 7.54 -18.91 -31.62
C ILE A 537 7.67 -19.73 -30.32
N PRO A 538 8.35 -19.24 -29.28
CA PRO A 538 8.55 -20.00 -28.04
C PRO A 538 7.23 -20.24 -27.31
N LEU A 539 7.09 -21.42 -26.70
CA LEU A 539 5.88 -21.80 -25.97
C LEU A 539 5.58 -20.93 -24.76
N GLY A 540 6.60 -20.36 -24.16
CA GLY A 540 6.48 -19.54 -22.98
C GLY A 540 7.65 -18.57 -22.86
N PRO A 541 7.65 -17.75 -21.81
CA PRO A 541 8.78 -16.88 -21.49
C PRO A 541 10.07 -17.70 -21.29
N ASP A 542 11.19 -17.18 -21.79
CA ASP A 542 12.52 -17.78 -21.59
C ASP A 542 12.91 -17.74 -20.10
N LYS A 543 13.97 -18.47 -19.70
CA LYS A 543 14.50 -18.46 -18.32
C LYS A 543 14.68 -17.03 -17.72
N PRO A 544 15.30 -16.06 -18.43
CA PRO A 544 15.37 -14.69 -17.94
C PRO A 544 14.03 -13.93 -17.90
N ASP A 545 13.09 -14.21 -18.81
CA ASP A 545 11.75 -13.60 -18.77
C ASP A 545 10.93 -14.14 -17.59
N LEU A 546 11.11 -15.42 -17.25
CA LEU A 546 10.50 -16.04 -16.08
C LEU A 546 10.97 -15.42 -14.77
N LEU A 547 12.25 -15.06 -14.67
CA LEU A 547 12.77 -14.34 -13.51
C LEU A 547 12.15 -12.94 -13.39
N LEU A 548 12.03 -12.22 -14.51
CA LEU A 548 11.37 -10.91 -14.56
C LEU A 548 9.87 -11.01 -14.18
N ILE A 549 9.16 -12.03 -14.67
CA ILE A 549 7.76 -12.30 -14.33
C ILE A 549 7.63 -12.66 -12.84
N ALA A 550 8.54 -13.45 -12.28
CA ALA A 550 8.54 -13.80 -10.86
C ALA A 550 8.83 -12.60 -9.96
N ALA A 551 9.77 -11.73 -10.37
CA ALA A 551 10.03 -10.48 -9.68
C ALA A 551 8.80 -9.55 -9.73
N LEU A 552 8.14 -9.45 -10.89
CA LEU A 552 6.90 -8.68 -11.04
C LEU A 552 5.79 -9.25 -10.15
N PHE A 553 5.63 -10.57 -10.08
CA PHE A 553 4.67 -11.25 -9.20
C PHE A 553 4.92 -10.91 -7.72
N ALA A 554 6.16 -11.06 -7.25
CA ALA A 554 6.51 -10.76 -5.87
C ALA A 554 6.31 -9.27 -5.52
N LEU A 555 6.64 -8.37 -6.46
CA LEU A 555 6.51 -6.92 -6.30
C LEU A 555 5.04 -6.46 -6.26
N THR A 556 4.22 -6.96 -7.18
CA THR A 556 2.83 -6.50 -7.37
C THR A 556 1.83 -7.23 -6.48
N VAL A 557 1.98 -8.55 -6.35
CA VAL A 557 1.02 -9.43 -5.65
C VAL A 557 1.55 -9.83 -4.29
N GLY A 558 2.80 -10.32 -4.25
CA GLY A 558 3.38 -10.92 -3.05
C GLY A 558 3.30 -10.00 -1.84
N MET A 559 3.57 -8.72 -2.03
CA MET A 559 3.63 -7.72 -0.95
C MET A 559 2.27 -7.25 -0.40
N ARG A 560 1.15 -7.71 -0.96
CA ARG A 560 -0.18 -7.26 -0.55
C ARG A 560 -0.77 -8.19 0.52
N GLY A 561 -1.62 -7.63 1.38
CA GLY A 561 -2.35 -8.39 2.41
C GLY A 561 -1.53 -8.76 3.65
N ALA A 562 -0.20 -8.85 3.58
CA ALA A 562 0.66 -9.12 4.73
C ALA A 562 1.01 -7.83 5.49
N LYS A 563 0.40 -7.64 6.66
CA LYS A 563 0.85 -6.66 7.67
C LYS A 563 1.55 -7.46 8.76
N PHE A 564 2.88 -7.33 8.85
CA PHE A 564 3.65 -7.91 9.95
C PHE A 564 3.60 -6.98 11.17
N ALA A 565 3.51 -7.55 12.37
CA ALA A 565 3.51 -6.78 13.62
C ALA A 565 4.82 -6.00 13.77
N SER A 566 4.81 -4.73 13.33
CA SER A 566 5.91 -3.73 13.39
C SER A 566 7.29 -4.14 12.84
N ASN A 567 7.47 -5.37 12.33
CA ASN A 567 8.72 -5.84 11.76
C ASN A 567 8.76 -5.71 10.23
N ASN A 568 9.19 -4.54 9.76
CA ASN A 568 9.34 -4.28 8.34
C ASN A 568 10.48 -5.12 7.68
N ALA A 569 11.39 -5.74 8.44
CA ALA A 569 12.49 -6.55 7.87
C ALA A 569 12.00 -7.86 7.24
N GLN A 570 10.83 -8.34 7.67
CA GLN A 570 10.22 -9.57 7.14
C GLN A 570 9.77 -9.42 5.69
N TYR A 571 9.57 -8.19 5.19
CA TYR A 571 9.19 -7.94 3.81
C TYR A 571 10.24 -8.42 2.79
N GLY A 572 11.54 -8.35 3.13
CA GLY A 572 12.60 -8.87 2.26
C GLY A 572 12.53 -10.38 2.09
N ILE A 573 12.39 -11.10 3.21
CA ILE A 573 12.22 -12.57 3.22
C ILE A 573 10.93 -12.96 2.50
N TRP A 574 9.85 -12.25 2.76
CA TRP A 574 8.55 -12.45 2.12
C TRP A 574 8.62 -12.30 0.60
N PHE A 575 9.34 -11.30 0.11
CA PHE A 575 9.55 -11.08 -1.31
C PHE A 575 10.24 -12.28 -1.97
N VAL A 576 11.32 -12.78 -1.38
CA VAL A 576 12.06 -13.95 -1.87
C VAL A 576 11.18 -15.21 -1.83
N LEU A 577 10.40 -15.40 -0.77
CA LEU A 577 9.49 -16.53 -0.61
C LEU A 577 8.44 -16.58 -1.73
N ASN A 578 7.87 -15.43 -2.12
CA ASN A 578 6.93 -15.33 -3.23
C ASN A 578 7.58 -15.71 -4.58
N ILE A 579 8.83 -15.32 -4.81
CA ILE A 579 9.59 -15.72 -6.00
C ILE A 579 9.80 -17.24 -6.03
N ILE A 580 10.27 -17.82 -4.93
CA ILE A 580 10.54 -19.27 -4.82
C ILE A 580 9.24 -20.06 -5.02
N SER A 581 8.17 -19.63 -4.38
CA SER A 581 6.85 -20.25 -4.47
C SER A 581 6.35 -20.31 -5.92
N LEU A 582 6.48 -19.20 -6.67
CA LEU A 582 6.11 -19.20 -8.09
C LEU A 582 6.98 -20.18 -8.88
N PHE A 583 8.30 -20.17 -8.69
CA PHE A 583 9.19 -21.13 -9.38
C PHE A 583 8.85 -22.59 -9.08
N ALA A 584 8.44 -22.92 -7.85
CA ALA A 584 8.01 -24.26 -7.47
C ALA A 584 6.77 -24.69 -8.27
N VAL A 585 5.77 -23.80 -8.38
CA VAL A 585 4.56 -24.05 -9.19
C VAL A 585 4.91 -24.21 -10.67
N LEU A 586 5.85 -23.41 -11.20
CA LEU A 586 6.27 -23.51 -12.60
C LEU A 586 7.09 -24.76 -12.88
N ALA A 587 7.91 -25.23 -11.93
CA ALA A 587 8.64 -26.48 -12.04
C ALA A 587 7.68 -27.68 -12.10
N ALA A 588 6.63 -27.69 -11.26
CA ALA A 588 5.56 -28.67 -11.32
C ALA A 588 4.77 -28.56 -12.64
N GLY A 589 4.44 -27.34 -13.05
CA GLY A 589 3.72 -27.02 -14.29
C GLY A 589 4.43 -27.49 -15.55
N ARG A 590 5.76 -27.39 -15.64
CA ARG A 590 6.51 -27.91 -16.80
C ARG A 590 6.35 -29.42 -17.00
N ARG A 591 6.17 -30.19 -15.92
CA ARG A 591 5.94 -31.64 -16.01
C ARG A 591 4.48 -31.96 -16.28
N TRP A 592 3.55 -31.19 -15.71
CA TRP A 592 2.12 -31.54 -15.63
C TRP A 592 1.18 -30.61 -16.42
N SER A 593 1.72 -29.67 -17.19
CA SER A 593 0.97 -28.86 -18.14
C SER A 593 0.57 -29.70 -19.35
N VAL A 594 -0.56 -29.35 -19.96
CA VAL A 594 -1.08 -30.04 -21.15
C VAL A 594 -0.05 -30.00 -22.29
N LEU A 595 0.58 -28.84 -22.50
CA LEU A 595 1.58 -28.66 -23.55
C LEU A 595 2.91 -29.32 -23.21
N GLY A 596 3.33 -29.31 -21.94
CA GLY A 596 4.51 -30.06 -21.48
C GLY A 596 4.36 -31.57 -21.66
N GLN A 597 3.15 -32.11 -21.45
CA GLN A 597 2.85 -33.54 -21.66
C GLN A 597 2.80 -33.95 -23.14
N MET A 598 2.52 -33.01 -24.05
CA MET A 598 2.55 -33.23 -25.50
C MET A 598 3.98 -33.27 -26.08
N GLY A 599 4.97 -32.76 -25.34
CA GLY A 599 6.39 -32.79 -25.69
C GLY A 599 6.84 -31.63 -26.59
N ASP A 600 8.15 -31.38 -26.58
CA ASP A 600 8.79 -30.24 -27.27
C ASP A 600 8.67 -30.31 -28.81
N LEU A 601 8.44 -31.49 -29.38
CA LEU A 601 8.35 -31.69 -30.83
C LEU A 601 6.98 -31.30 -31.43
N PHE A 602 5.88 -31.59 -30.72
CA PHE A 602 4.53 -31.13 -31.08
C PHE A 602 4.49 -29.59 -31.11
N CYS A 603 5.12 -29.03 -30.09
CA CYS A 603 5.38 -27.62 -29.89
C CYS A 603 6.19 -26.96 -31.02
N MET A 604 7.16 -27.68 -31.59
CA MET A 604 7.96 -27.22 -32.73
C MET A 604 7.27 -27.37 -34.10
N HIS A 605 6.32 -28.30 -34.26
CA HIS A 605 5.62 -28.53 -35.54
C HIS A 605 4.34 -27.68 -35.70
N THR A 606 3.81 -27.16 -34.59
CA THR A 606 2.62 -26.30 -34.51
C THR A 606 2.91 -24.79 -34.37
N PRO A 607 3.95 -24.17 -34.97
CA PRO A 607 4.07 -22.71 -34.95
C PRO A 607 3.49 -22.11 -36.24
N GLY A 608 2.52 -21.21 -36.09
CA GLY A 608 2.03 -20.35 -37.17
C GLY A 608 0.61 -19.83 -36.93
N ILE A 609 0.34 -18.59 -37.34
CA ILE A 609 -1.01 -18.01 -37.37
C ILE A 609 -1.95 -18.90 -38.20
N ASN A 610 -1.45 -19.44 -39.31
CA ASN A 610 -2.19 -20.30 -40.24
C ASN A 610 -2.42 -21.74 -39.72
N LYS A 611 -1.61 -22.21 -38.76
CA LYS A 611 -1.77 -23.55 -38.15
C LYS A 611 -2.62 -23.50 -36.87
N ARG A 612 -2.79 -22.31 -36.28
CA ARG A 612 -3.69 -22.10 -35.15
C ARG A 612 -5.16 -22.15 -35.58
N SER A 613 -5.50 -21.58 -36.73
CA SER A 613 -6.85 -21.69 -37.29
C SER A 613 -7.22 -23.16 -37.52
N GLU A 614 -6.31 -23.98 -38.04
CA GLU A 614 -6.48 -25.44 -38.16
C GLU A 614 -6.78 -26.10 -36.80
N LEU A 615 -6.02 -25.75 -35.74
CA LEU A 615 -6.26 -26.26 -34.38
C LEU A 615 -7.63 -25.84 -33.82
N LEU A 616 -8.04 -24.58 -34.03
CA LEU A 616 -9.33 -24.06 -33.57
C LEU A 616 -10.48 -24.72 -34.34
N GLU A 617 -10.32 -24.95 -35.64
CA GLU A 617 -11.29 -25.66 -36.47
C GLU A 617 -11.45 -27.12 -36.02
N LYS A 618 -10.34 -27.82 -35.72
CA LYS A 618 -10.40 -29.18 -35.18
C LYS A 618 -11.00 -29.24 -33.77
N ALA A 619 -10.76 -28.22 -32.94
CA ALA A 619 -11.43 -28.08 -31.64
C ALA A 619 -12.93 -27.84 -31.80
N HIS A 620 -13.34 -27.06 -32.81
CA HIS A 620 -14.74 -26.84 -33.16
C HIS A 620 -15.43 -28.14 -33.59
N GLN A 621 -14.81 -28.91 -34.50
CA GLN A 621 -15.28 -30.23 -34.95
C GLN A 621 -15.47 -31.16 -33.74
N TYR A 622 -14.46 -31.28 -32.87
CA TYR A 622 -14.53 -32.08 -31.65
C TYR A 622 -15.71 -31.68 -30.74
N ARG A 623 -16.00 -30.38 -30.63
CA ARG A 623 -17.08 -29.86 -29.80
C ARG A 623 -18.45 -30.19 -30.39
N ASN A 624 -18.62 -30.03 -31.69
CA ASN A 624 -19.87 -30.33 -32.39
C ASN A 624 -20.20 -31.82 -32.30
N LEU A 625 -19.20 -32.69 -32.50
CA LEU A 625 -19.38 -34.15 -32.38
C LEU A 625 -19.81 -34.58 -30.98
N ASN A 626 -19.19 -34.03 -29.92
CA ASN A 626 -19.62 -34.34 -28.55
C ASN A 626 -21.02 -33.79 -28.23
N HIS A 627 -21.41 -32.65 -28.81
CA HIS A 627 -22.77 -32.13 -28.66
C HIS A 627 -23.79 -33.04 -29.36
N GLN A 628 -23.48 -33.54 -30.56
CA GLN A 628 -24.32 -34.50 -31.28
C GLN A 628 -24.42 -35.83 -30.55
N MET A 629 -23.33 -36.32 -29.97
CA MET A 629 -23.32 -37.53 -29.15
C MET A 629 -24.21 -37.38 -27.91
N GLN A 630 -24.19 -36.23 -27.23
CA GLN A 630 -25.12 -35.94 -26.13
C GLN A 630 -26.58 -35.84 -26.56
N LEU A 631 -26.86 -35.28 -27.74
CA LEU A 631 -28.21 -35.26 -28.29
C LEU A 631 -28.69 -36.67 -28.65
N LEU A 632 -27.78 -37.54 -29.12
CA LEU A 632 -28.05 -38.94 -29.41
C LEU A 632 -28.33 -39.73 -28.13
N ASP A 633 -27.53 -39.53 -27.07
CA ASP A 633 -27.76 -40.12 -25.74
C ASP A 633 -29.12 -39.69 -25.14
N GLN A 634 -29.60 -38.49 -25.50
CA GLN A 634 -30.90 -37.96 -25.09
C GLN A 634 -32.06 -38.40 -25.99
N GLY A 635 -31.81 -39.20 -27.03
CA GLY A 635 -32.81 -39.65 -28.01
C GLY A 635 -33.34 -38.54 -28.93
N ARG A 636 -32.60 -37.43 -29.05
CA ARG A 636 -33.00 -36.22 -29.79
C ARG A 636 -32.26 -36.01 -31.12
N ALA A 637 -31.30 -36.89 -31.45
CA ALA A 637 -30.55 -36.82 -32.70
C ALA A 637 -31.19 -37.73 -33.78
N GLY A 638 -31.50 -37.17 -34.94
CA GLY A 638 -31.92 -37.94 -36.13
C GLY A 638 -30.79 -38.01 -37.16
N GLY A 639 -30.53 -39.20 -37.71
CA GLY A 639 -29.71 -39.38 -38.91
C GLY A 639 -28.20 -39.64 -38.73
N VAL A 640 -27.71 -39.89 -37.52
CA VAL A 640 -26.28 -40.21 -37.26
C VAL A 640 -26.19 -41.37 -36.26
N THR A 641 -25.31 -42.35 -36.48
CA THR A 641 -25.11 -43.48 -35.55
C THR A 641 -23.97 -43.20 -34.55
N SER A 642 -24.02 -43.86 -33.39
CA SER A 642 -22.96 -43.76 -32.36
C SER A 642 -21.59 -44.15 -32.92
N GLU A 643 -21.53 -45.21 -33.73
CA GLU A 643 -20.29 -45.69 -34.35
C GLU A 643 -19.67 -44.65 -35.30
N GLN A 644 -20.49 -43.95 -36.10
CA GLN A 644 -20.02 -42.88 -36.99
C GLN A 644 -19.41 -41.71 -36.21
N LEU A 645 -20.04 -41.31 -35.10
CA LEU A 645 -19.54 -40.24 -34.23
C LEU A 645 -18.22 -40.64 -33.55
N GLU A 646 -18.13 -41.88 -33.06
CA GLU A 646 -16.90 -42.41 -32.46
C GLU A 646 -15.74 -42.48 -33.45
N ASP A 647 -15.97 -42.92 -34.68
CA ASP A 647 -14.93 -42.99 -35.70
C ASP A 647 -14.41 -41.60 -36.09
N GLN A 648 -15.29 -40.60 -36.16
CA GLN A 648 -14.88 -39.21 -36.37
C GLN A 648 -14.07 -38.66 -35.18
N LEU A 649 -14.41 -39.02 -33.94
CA LEU A 649 -13.62 -38.69 -32.75
C LEU A 649 -12.26 -39.39 -32.75
N ARG A 650 -12.18 -40.65 -33.21
CA ARG A 650 -10.92 -41.39 -33.39
C ARG A 650 -10.05 -40.73 -34.46
N GLY A 651 -10.61 -40.30 -35.58
CA GLY A 651 -9.90 -39.56 -36.64
C GLY A 651 -9.29 -38.25 -36.14
N LEU A 652 -10.03 -37.50 -35.32
CA LEU A 652 -9.52 -36.31 -34.63
C LEU A 652 -8.35 -36.65 -33.69
N ARG A 653 -8.46 -37.74 -32.92
CA ARG A 653 -7.37 -38.21 -32.05
C ARG A 653 -6.13 -38.63 -32.85
N GLN A 654 -6.30 -39.32 -33.98
CA GLN A 654 -5.20 -39.70 -34.87
C GLN A 654 -4.51 -38.46 -35.46
N TRP A 655 -5.26 -37.42 -35.84
CA TRP A 655 -4.68 -36.14 -36.27
C TRP A 655 -3.76 -35.58 -35.18
N LEU A 656 -4.18 -35.59 -33.92
CA LEU A 656 -3.35 -35.11 -32.81
C LEU A 656 -2.11 -35.98 -32.57
N VAL A 657 -2.25 -37.32 -32.62
CA VAL A 657 -1.13 -38.28 -32.47
C VAL A 657 -0.09 -38.10 -33.59
N SER A 658 -0.53 -37.86 -34.83
CA SER A 658 0.35 -37.67 -35.99
C SER A 658 1.30 -36.48 -35.82
N ARG A 659 0.87 -35.46 -35.08
CA ARG A 659 1.66 -34.26 -34.78
C ARG A 659 2.64 -34.45 -33.61
N CYS A 660 2.54 -35.55 -32.84
CA CYS A 660 3.38 -35.86 -31.68
C CYS A 660 4.52 -36.87 -31.97
N LEU A 661 4.77 -37.23 -33.23
CA LEU A 661 5.90 -38.06 -33.74
C LEU A 661 6.44 -39.10 -32.72
N LYS A 662 5.72 -40.22 -32.59
CA LYS A 662 6.03 -41.47 -31.84
C LYS A 662 5.85 -41.47 -30.31
N LYS A 663 5.49 -40.38 -29.64
CA LYS A 663 5.06 -40.45 -28.23
C LYS A 663 3.55 -40.25 -28.14
N ASN A 664 2.81 -41.31 -27.82
CA ASN A 664 1.36 -41.22 -27.68
C ASN A 664 1.02 -40.24 -26.53
N PRO A 665 0.24 -39.18 -26.81
CA PRO A 665 -0.23 -38.30 -25.76
C PRO A 665 -1.14 -39.08 -24.80
N PRO A 666 -1.17 -38.71 -23.51
CA PRO A 666 -2.09 -39.33 -22.55
C PRO A 666 -3.52 -39.34 -23.09
N ALA A 667 -4.19 -40.50 -23.03
CA ALA A 667 -5.52 -40.72 -23.62
C ALA A 667 -6.61 -39.73 -23.16
N GLN A 668 -6.33 -39.10 -22.04
CA GLN A 668 -7.18 -38.20 -21.29
C GLN A 668 -7.00 -36.71 -21.67
N ILE A 669 -6.17 -36.39 -22.68
CA ILE A 669 -6.02 -35.05 -23.25
C ILE A 669 -6.76 -34.97 -24.58
N SER A 670 -7.75 -34.07 -24.67
CA SER A 670 -8.51 -33.80 -25.90
C SER A 670 -7.88 -32.68 -26.75
N ILE A 671 -8.27 -32.58 -28.03
CA ILE A 671 -7.89 -31.45 -28.90
C ILE A 671 -8.34 -30.12 -28.30
N LEU A 672 -9.53 -30.10 -27.69
CA LEU A 672 -10.06 -28.92 -27.00
C LEU A 672 -9.16 -28.51 -25.81
N ASP A 673 -8.59 -29.45 -25.06
CA ASP A 673 -7.64 -29.15 -23.98
C ASP A 673 -6.37 -28.48 -24.51
N VAL A 674 -5.88 -28.91 -25.67
CA VAL A 674 -4.70 -28.33 -26.31
C VAL A 674 -5.00 -26.90 -26.80
N ALA A 675 -6.16 -26.68 -27.42
CA ALA A 675 -6.60 -25.35 -27.85
C ALA A 675 -6.71 -24.37 -26.67
N LEU A 676 -7.37 -24.79 -25.58
CA LEU A 676 -7.50 -23.99 -24.35
C LEU A 676 -6.17 -23.82 -23.61
N ALA A 677 -5.22 -24.77 -23.71
CA ALA A 677 -3.86 -24.62 -23.20
C ALA A 677 -3.04 -23.57 -23.94
N TRP A 678 -3.31 -23.36 -25.22
CA TRP A 678 -2.60 -22.37 -26.03
C TRP A 678 -2.98 -20.92 -25.68
N GLY A 679 -4.26 -20.71 -25.36
CA GLY A 679 -4.83 -19.40 -25.00
C GLY A 679 -5.24 -18.54 -26.22
N PRO A 680 -5.71 -17.31 -25.97
CA PRO A 680 -6.39 -16.49 -26.98
C PRO A 680 -5.51 -15.85 -28.03
N ASP A 681 -4.21 -15.72 -27.78
CA ASP A 681 -3.26 -15.11 -28.70
C ASP A 681 -2.06 -16.05 -28.92
N ALA A 682 -1.41 -15.90 -30.08
CA ALA A 682 -0.29 -16.77 -30.48
C ALA A 682 0.97 -16.57 -29.64
N HIS A 683 1.12 -15.44 -28.96
CA HIS A 683 2.27 -15.12 -28.11
C HIS A 683 1.84 -14.90 -26.65
N TRP A 684 2.64 -15.40 -25.71
CA TRP A 684 2.41 -15.23 -24.27
C TRP A 684 2.23 -13.77 -23.81
N TRP A 685 2.91 -12.79 -24.43
CA TRP A 685 2.79 -11.37 -24.05
C TRP A 685 1.37 -10.82 -24.30
N SER A 686 0.76 -11.18 -25.43
CA SER A 686 -0.61 -10.77 -25.74
C SER A 686 -1.62 -11.41 -24.78
N ASN A 687 -1.43 -12.68 -24.44
CA ASN A 687 -2.22 -13.36 -23.41
C ASN A 687 -2.09 -12.64 -22.06
N ALA A 688 -0.87 -12.23 -21.69
CA ALA A 688 -0.59 -11.48 -20.46
C ALA A 688 -1.32 -10.14 -20.42
N LEU A 689 -1.25 -9.34 -21.49
CA LEU A 689 -1.95 -8.05 -21.58
C LEU A 689 -3.47 -8.21 -21.48
N ARG A 690 -4.03 -9.22 -22.15
CA ARG A 690 -5.48 -9.48 -22.11
C ARG A 690 -5.92 -9.89 -20.72
N ALA A 691 -5.19 -10.81 -20.08
CA ALA A 691 -5.46 -11.26 -18.72
C ALA A 691 -5.32 -10.12 -17.70
N ALA A 692 -4.32 -9.24 -17.85
CA ALA A 692 -4.13 -8.07 -17.00
C ALA A 692 -5.33 -7.11 -17.05
N ARG A 693 -5.88 -6.84 -18.24
CA ARG A 693 -7.06 -5.97 -18.42
C ARG A 693 -8.31 -6.56 -17.77
N LEU A 694 -8.52 -7.88 -17.93
CA LEU A 694 -9.65 -8.57 -17.31
C LEU A 694 -9.55 -8.57 -15.79
N ALA A 695 -8.37 -8.91 -15.24
CA ALA A 695 -8.12 -8.92 -13.81
C ALA A 695 -8.26 -7.52 -13.18
N PHE A 696 -7.83 -6.47 -13.89
CA PHE A 696 -8.08 -5.08 -13.49
C PHE A 696 -9.58 -4.80 -13.35
N CYS A 697 -10.39 -5.16 -14.35
CA CYS A 697 -11.84 -4.94 -14.32
C CYS A 697 -12.53 -5.72 -13.17
N PHE A 698 -12.22 -7.01 -13.03
CA PHE A 698 -12.76 -7.84 -11.94
C PHE A 698 -12.24 -7.44 -10.56
N GLY A 699 -11.08 -6.78 -10.50
CA GLY A 699 -10.46 -6.31 -9.28
C GLY A 699 -11.14 -5.07 -8.67
N VAL A 700 -11.91 -4.28 -9.44
CA VAL A 700 -12.53 -3.02 -8.93
C VAL A 700 -13.41 -3.25 -7.71
N PRO A 701 -14.41 -4.17 -7.72
CA PRO A 701 -15.23 -4.43 -6.54
C PRO A 701 -14.41 -4.94 -5.35
N ALA A 702 -13.40 -5.78 -5.61
CA ALA A 702 -12.51 -6.30 -4.57
C ALA A 702 -11.67 -5.19 -3.91
N SER A 703 -11.12 -4.26 -4.70
CA SER A 703 -10.39 -3.10 -4.17
C SER A 703 -11.27 -2.19 -3.33
N VAL A 704 -12.51 -1.91 -3.78
CA VAL A 704 -13.46 -1.10 -3.01
C VAL A 704 -13.81 -1.79 -1.68
N ALA A 705 -14.10 -3.10 -1.71
CA ALA A 705 -14.42 -3.85 -0.50
C ALA A 705 -13.25 -3.89 0.50
N LEU A 706 -12.02 -4.10 0.03
CA LEU A 706 -10.83 -4.11 0.89
C LEU A 706 -10.58 -2.73 1.52
N LEU A 707 -10.67 -1.65 0.75
CA LEU A 707 -10.50 -0.30 1.27
C LEU A 707 -11.61 0.10 2.23
N TYR A 708 -12.85 -0.29 1.95
CA TYR A 708 -13.97 -0.05 2.86
C TYR A 708 -13.73 -0.70 4.22
N LEU A 709 -13.29 -1.96 4.24
CA LEU A 709 -12.92 -2.65 5.48
C LEU A 709 -11.73 -1.99 6.17
N GLU A 710 -10.71 -1.58 5.41
CA GLU A 710 -9.57 -0.87 5.98
C GLU A 710 -9.96 0.48 6.57
N MET A 711 -10.94 1.21 6.00
CA MET A 711 -11.39 2.52 6.51
C MET A 711 -12.38 2.41 7.69
N ARG A 712 -13.05 1.27 7.84
CA ARG A 712 -14.05 1.09 8.89
C ARG A 712 -13.46 0.91 10.28
N ASP A 713 -12.24 0.39 10.38
CA ASP A 713 -11.56 0.31 11.68
C ASP A 713 -11.53 1.71 12.34
N LEU A 714 -12.03 1.81 13.59
CA LEU A 714 -12.08 3.08 14.36
C LEU A 714 -10.74 3.84 14.34
N TYR A 715 -9.63 3.09 14.26
CA TYR A 715 -8.29 3.64 14.11
C TYR A 715 -8.05 4.35 12.78
N SER A 716 -8.36 3.70 11.66
CA SER A 716 -8.13 4.24 10.32
C SER A 716 -9.14 5.33 9.95
N GLY A 717 -10.39 5.19 10.39
CA GLY A 717 -11.41 6.23 10.28
C GLY A 717 -10.97 7.53 10.96
N ALA A 718 -10.33 7.43 12.11
CA ALA A 718 -9.79 8.58 12.80
C ALA A 718 -8.48 9.10 12.16
N GLN A 719 -7.60 8.22 11.66
CA GLN A 719 -6.41 8.61 10.89
C GLN A 719 -6.76 9.44 9.65
N LEU A 720 -7.85 9.12 8.94
CA LEU A 720 -8.33 9.89 7.77
C LEU A 720 -8.46 11.39 8.03
N THR A 721 -8.84 11.77 9.24
CA THR A 721 -9.06 13.17 9.61
C THR A 721 -7.81 13.88 10.12
N LEU A 722 -6.76 13.13 10.49
CA LEU A 722 -5.70 13.62 11.36
C LEU A 722 -4.28 13.27 10.89
N GLU A 723 -4.07 12.29 10.02
CA GLU A 723 -2.78 12.05 9.38
C GLU A 723 -2.77 12.71 7.99
N PRO A 724 -1.77 13.57 7.68
CA PRO A 724 -1.74 14.36 6.44
C PRO A 724 -1.71 13.50 5.19
N THR A 725 -1.12 12.30 5.30
CA THR A 725 -0.99 11.36 4.20
C THR A 725 -2.11 10.31 4.16
N ALA A 726 -3.11 10.33 5.05
CA ALA A 726 -4.15 9.30 5.11
C ALA A 726 -5.04 9.29 3.86
N ILE A 727 -5.59 10.44 3.46
CA ILE A 727 -6.40 10.55 2.23
C ILE A 727 -5.57 10.16 0.98
N PRO A 728 -4.36 10.72 0.77
CA PRO A 728 -3.47 10.25 -0.29
C PRO A 728 -3.19 8.75 -0.23
N SER A 729 -3.03 8.16 0.96
CA SER A 729 -2.79 6.73 1.15
C SER A 729 -3.98 5.87 0.76
N VAL A 730 -5.23 6.34 0.91
CA VAL A 730 -6.41 5.64 0.42
C VAL A 730 -6.41 5.59 -1.11
N VAL A 731 -6.13 6.72 -1.77
CA VAL A 731 -6.04 6.79 -3.24
C VAL A 731 -4.90 5.91 -3.76
N ALA A 732 -3.71 6.05 -3.16
CA ALA A 732 -2.55 5.24 -3.51
C ALA A 732 -2.77 3.75 -3.20
N GLY A 733 -3.54 3.43 -2.14
CA GLY A 733 -3.99 2.08 -1.78
C GLY A 733 -4.90 1.47 -2.85
N PHE A 734 -5.87 2.24 -3.37
CA PHE A 734 -6.71 1.80 -4.49
C PHE A 734 -5.87 1.48 -5.73
N ILE A 735 -4.99 2.40 -6.13
CA ILE A 735 -4.09 2.23 -7.28
C ILE A 735 -3.22 1.00 -7.08
N ALA A 736 -2.66 0.84 -5.88
CA ALA A 736 -1.85 -0.30 -5.49
C ALA A 736 -2.58 -1.64 -5.62
N TYR A 737 -3.82 -1.76 -5.12
CA TYR A 737 -4.62 -2.97 -5.27
C TYR A 737 -4.94 -3.25 -6.73
N GLN A 738 -5.31 -2.24 -7.51
CA GLN A 738 -5.59 -2.39 -8.94
C GLN A 738 -4.36 -2.86 -9.72
N MET A 739 -3.18 -2.32 -9.40
CA MET A 739 -1.92 -2.80 -9.98
C MET A 739 -1.60 -4.24 -9.57
N ALA A 740 -1.92 -4.64 -8.34
CA ALA A 740 -1.75 -6.02 -7.88
C ALA A 740 -2.64 -6.97 -8.70
N TRP A 741 -3.92 -6.63 -8.91
CA TRP A 741 -4.83 -7.42 -9.75
C TRP A 741 -4.38 -7.48 -11.21
N ALA A 742 -3.96 -6.36 -11.78
CA ALA A 742 -3.42 -6.32 -13.14
C ALA A 742 -2.13 -7.15 -13.28
N GLY A 743 -1.22 -7.05 -12.30
CA GLY A 743 0.01 -7.84 -12.25
C GLY A 743 -0.27 -9.34 -12.11
N LEU A 744 -1.24 -9.72 -11.28
CA LEU A 744 -1.69 -11.10 -11.11
C LEU A 744 -2.26 -11.67 -12.41
N GLY A 745 -3.12 -10.92 -13.10
CA GLY A 745 -3.64 -11.27 -14.42
C GLY A 745 -2.53 -11.36 -15.46
N PHE A 746 -1.58 -10.41 -15.46
CA PHE A 746 -0.43 -10.44 -16.36
C PHE A 746 0.39 -11.73 -16.19
N VAL A 747 0.72 -12.10 -14.95
CA VAL A 747 1.47 -13.33 -14.64
C VAL A 747 0.68 -14.58 -15.07
N LEU A 748 -0.63 -14.62 -14.80
CA LEU A 748 -1.51 -15.71 -15.24
C LEU A 748 -1.46 -15.90 -16.76
N GLY A 749 -1.61 -14.82 -17.53
CA GLY A 749 -1.62 -14.86 -18.98
C GLY A 749 -0.24 -15.16 -19.58
N ALA A 750 0.83 -14.61 -18.99
CA ALA A 750 2.20 -14.83 -19.44
C ALA A 750 2.63 -16.30 -19.27
N VAL A 751 2.19 -16.93 -18.17
CA VAL A 751 2.60 -18.29 -17.84
C VAL A 751 1.51 -19.32 -18.14
N TRP A 752 0.39 -18.90 -18.73
CA TRP A 752 -0.79 -19.71 -19.06
C TRP A 752 -0.49 -21.11 -19.62
N ARG A 753 0.48 -21.16 -20.54
CA ARG A 753 0.91 -22.38 -21.26
C ARG A 753 1.75 -23.35 -20.42
N LEU A 754 2.39 -22.85 -19.36
CA LEU A 754 3.25 -23.62 -18.46
C LEU A 754 2.55 -24.04 -17.17
N LEU A 755 1.35 -23.51 -16.89
CA LEU A 755 0.62 -23.84 -15.66
C LEU A 755 0.09 -25.28 -15.68
N PRO A 756 0.11 -25.98 -14.53
CA PRO A 756 -0.41 -27.33 -14.44
C PRO A 756 -1.94 -27.35 -14.59
N GLY A 757 -2.45 -28.44 -15.14
CA GLY A 757 -3.88 -28.74 -15.18
C GLY A 757 -4.57 -28.50 -16.53
N ARG A 758 -5.59 -29.34 -16.79
CA ARG A 758 -6.42 -29.30 -18.00
C ARG A 758 -7.50 -28.23 -17.96
N ARG A 759 -8.04 -27.99 -16.76
CA ARG A 759 -9.11 -27.01 -16.52
C ARG A 759 -8.49 -25.63 -16.26
N SER A 760 -9.11 -24.58 -16.80
CA SER A 760 -8.72 -23.19 -16.53
C SER A 760 -8.80 -22.83 -15.05
N THR A 761 -9.74 -23.42 -14.31
CA THR A 761 -9.82 -23.29 -12.85
C THR A 761 -8.60 -23.91 -12.15
N ALA A 762 -8.11 -25.08 -12.59
CA ALA A 762 -6.92 -25.70 -12.02
C ALA A 762 -5.65 -24.84 -12.23
N ARG A 763 -5.55 -24.16 -13.39
CA ARG A 763 -4.47 -23.21 -13.64
C ARG A 763 -4.55 -21.99 -12.73
N ALA A 764 -5.75 -21.42 -12.54
CA ALA A 764 -5.98 -20.35 -11.58
C ALA A 764 -5.62 -20.75 -10.14
N TRP A 765 -5.98 -21.97 -9.73
CA TRP A 765 -5.59 -22.54 -8.43
C TRP A 765 -4.09 -22.63 -8.25
N SER A 766 -3.36 -23.10 -9.26
CA SER A 766 -1.92 -23.25 -9.15
C SER A 766 -1.22 -21.91 -8.87
N LEU A 767 -1.65 -20.83 -9.52
CA LEU A 767 -1.10 -19.50 -9.29
C LEU A 767 -1.60 -18.90 -7.96
N ALA A 768 -2.87 -19.12 -7.60
CA ALA A 768 -3.38 -18.73 -6.29
C ALA A 768 -2.64 -19.43 -5.15
N PHE A 769 -2.29 -20.70 -5.33
CA PHE A 769 -1.50 -21.49 -4.37
C PHE A 769 -0.08 -20.93 -4.23
N ALA A 770 0.52 -20.44 -5.32
CA ALA A 770 1.82 -19.76 -5.27
C ALA A 770 1.80 -18.54 -4.32
N TYR A 771 0.67 -17.84 -4.22
CA TYR A 771 0.50 -16.77 -3.24
C TYR A 771 0.06 -17.29 -1.85
N ALA A 772 -0.82 -18.29 -1.82
CA ALA A 772 -1.41 -18.80 -0.59
C ALA A 772 -0.39 -19.49 0.33
N VAL A 773 0.65 -20.14 -0.20
CA VAL A 773 1.69 -20.79 0.63
C VAL A 773 2.46 -19.77 1.49
N PRO A 774 3.06 -18.71 0.90
CA PRO A 774 3.57 -17.58 1.68
C PRO A 774 2.52 -17.04 2.65
N ALA A 775 1.30 -16.76 2.16
CA ALA A 775 0.21 -16.20 2.96
C ALA A 775 -0.08 -17.05 4.22
N LEU A 776 -0.13 -18.38 4.11
CA LEU A 776 -0.36 -19.28 5.24
C LEU A 776 0.79 -19.22 6.25
N LEU A 777 2.03 -19.16 5.79
CA LEU A 777 3.20 -18.99 6.67
C LEU A 777 3.13 -17.64 7.41
N GLY A 778 2.76 -16.57 6.71
CA GLY A 778 2.51 -15.26 7.31
C GLY A 778 1.34 -15.25 8.30
N ALA A 779 0.27 -15.98 8.00
CA ALA A 779 -0.87 -16.14 8.90
C ALA A 779 -0.50 -16.89 10.18
N LEU A 780 0.36 -17.92 10.08
CA LEU A 780 0.90 -18.65 11.23
C LEU A 780 1.78 -17.75 12.11
N LEU A 781 2.65 -16.95 11.49
CA LEU A 781 3.46 -15.94 12.20
C LEU A 781 2.60 -14.86 12.87
N ASN A 782 1.55 -14.39 12.19
CA ASN A 782 0.60 -13.42 12.75
C ASN A 782 -0.20 -14.01 13.91
N ARG A 783 -0.62 -15.28 13.80
CA ARG A 783 -1.28 -15.99 14.91
C ARG A 783 -0.36 -16.14 16.11
N TYR A 784 0.93 -16.39 15.90
CA TYR A 784 1.93 -16.47 16.96
C TYR A 784 2.16 -15.12 17.67
N THR A 785 1.94 -14.01 16.95
CA THR A 785 2.05 -12.63 17.47
C THR A 785 0.71 -12.01 17.90
N ASP A 786 -0.37 -12.81 18.00
CA ASP A 786 -1.73 -12.39 18.36
C ASP A 786 -2.36 -11.33 17.44
N VAL A 787 -1.96 -11.34 16.17
CA VAL A 787 -2.51 -10.51 15.09
C VAL A 787 -3.51 -11.32 14.28
N ALA A 788 -4.70 -10.77 14.04
CA ALA A 788 -5.73 -11.43 13.25
C ALA A 788 -5.34 -11.53 11.75
N PRO A 789 -5.19 -12.73 11.17
CA PRO A 789 -4.82 -12.88 9.75
C PRO A 789 -6.00 -12.72 8.79
N ARG A 790 -7.16 -12.24 9.26
CA ARG A 790 -8.43 -12.28 8.51
C ARG A 790 -8.38 -11.50 7.19
N MET A 791 -7.73 -10.33 7.17
CA MET A 791 -7.54 -9.54 5.94
C MET A 791 -6.66 -10.27 4.92
N LEU A 792 -5.64 -10.99 5.38
CA LEU A 792 -4.78 -11.82 4.52
C LEU A 792 -5.57 -13.00 3.93
N VAL A 793 -6.43 -13.64 4.72
CA VAL A 793 -7.32 -14.72 4.25
C VAL A 793 -8.31 -14.19 3.21
N LEU A 794 -8.98 -13.06 3.49
CA LEU A 794 -9.89 -12.42 2.55
C LEU A 794 -9.18 -12.09 1.23
N TYR A 795 -8.00 -11.49 1.29
CA TYR A 795 -7.20 -11.18 0.11
C TYR A 795 -6.82 -12.43 -0.69
N SER A 796 -6.48 -13.53 -0.02
CA SER A 796 -6.16 -14.81 -0.67
C SER A 796 -7.37 -15.41 -1.40
N VAL A 797 -8.57 -15.35 -0.79
CA VAL A 797 -9.81 -15.82 -1.43
C VAL A 797 -10.20 -14.92 -2.62
N LEU A 798 -10.07 -13.59 -2.48
CA LEU A 798 -10.29 -12.64 -3.57
C LEU A 798 -9.31 -12.85 -4.74
N THR A 799 -8.04 -13.12 -4.44
CA THR A 799 -7.01 -13.47 -5.43
C THR A 799 -7.45 -14.69 -6.24
N LEU A 800 -7.92 -15.74 -5.56
CA LEU A 800 -8.42 -16.96 -6.20
C LEU A 800 -9.66 -16.65 -7.06
N LEU A 801 -10.63 -15.88 -6.55
CA LEU A 801 -11.85 -15.51 -7.29
C LEU A 801 -11.53 -14.68 -8.56
N ILE A 802 -10.64 -13.70 -8.46
CA ILE A 802 -10.25 -12.85 -9.60
C ILE A 802 -9.51 -13.69 -10.65
N LEU A 803 -8.61 -14.58 -10.23
CA LEU A 803 -7.91 -15.48 -11.13
C LEU A 803 -8.85 -16.46 -11.83
N THR A 804 -9.88 -16.96 -11.15
CA THR A 804 -10.84 -17.90 -11.73
C THR A 804 -11.74 -17.19 -12.73
N LEU A 805 -12.26 -16.01 -12.40
CA LEU A 805 -12.99 -15.18 -13.36
C LEU A 805 -12.12 -14.82 -14.58
N THR A 806 -10.86 -14.45 -14.35
CA THR A 806 -9.93 -14.13 -15.44
C THR A 806 -9.65 -15.35 -16.31
N SER A 807 -9.43 -16.53 -15.73
CA SER A 807 -9.13 -17.75 -16.47
C SER A 807 -10.33 -18.23 -17.31
N LEU A 808 -11.55 -18.14 -16.77
CA LEU A 808 -12.78 -18.44 -17.49
C LEU A 808 -12.98 -17.50 -18.70
N TRP A 809 -12.72 -16.20 -18.53
CA TRP A 809 -12.81 -15.26 -19.65
C TRP A 809 -11.71 -15.48 -20.69
N LEU A 810 -10.51 -15.90 -20.29
CA LEU A 810 -9.46 -16.28 -21.25
C LEU A 810 -9.89 -17.46 -22.14
N ASP A 811 -10.58 -18.46 -21.58
CA ASP A 811 -11.15 -19.57 -22.36
C ASP A 811 -12.15 -19.07 -23.39
N THR A 812 -13.09 -18.19 -23.00
CA THR A 812 -14.07 -17.61 -23.96
C THR A 812 -13.39 -16.82 -25.07
N SER A 813 -12.30 -16.11 -24.76
CA SER A 813 -11.56 -15.35 -25.76
C SER A 813 -10.76 -16.25 -26.71
N THR A 814 -10.39 -17.45 -26.27
CA THR A 814 -9.68 -18.44 -27.09
C THR A 814 -10.56 -18.96 -28.22
N LEU A 815 -11.87 -19.11 -27.96
CA LEU A 815 -12.87 -19.56 -28.93
C LEU A 815 -13.74 -18.40 -29.45
N SER A 816 -13.21 -17.17 -29.45
CA SER A 816 -14.01 -15.98 -29.79
C SER A 816 -14.54 -15.95 -31.23
N GLU A 817 -13.91 -16.66 -32.15
CA GLU A 817 -14.38 -16.84 -33.54
C GLU A 817 -15.70 -17.62 -33.61
N GLU A 818 -15.99 -18.47 -32.62
CA GLU A 818 -17.25 -19.21 -32.53
C GLU A 818 -18.43 -18.35 -32.09
N ARG A 819 -18.21 -17.07 -31.76
CA ARG A 819 -19.28 -16.13 -31.37
C ARG A 819 -20.34 -15.97 -32.46
N LEU A 820 -19.99 -16.18 -33.73
CA LEU A 820 -20.95 -16.15 -34.85
C LEU A 820 -22.10 -17.16 -34.66
N TYR A 821 -21.86 -18.25 -33.94
CA TYR A 821 -22.83 -19.34 -33.75
C TYR A 821 -23.56 -19.28 -32.39
N TRP A 822 -23.26 -18.29 -31.54
CA TRP A 822 -23.83 -18.18 -30.20
C TRP A 822 -24.28 -16.75 -29.88
N PRO A 823 -25.46 -16.57 -29.25
CA PRO A 823 -26.05 -15.25 -29.04
C PRO A 823 -25.26 -14.37 -28.06
N SER A 824 -24.49 -14.97 -27.14
CA SER A 824 -23.68 -14.23 -26.17
C SER A 824 -22.38 -14.95 -25.79
N ARG A 825 -21.39 -14.18 -25.29
CA ARG A 825 -20.14 -14.74 -24.74
C ARG A 825 -20.38 -15.63 -23.53
N PHE A 826 -21.46 -15.38 -22.79
CA PHE A 826 -21.86 -16.20 -21.66
C PHE A 826 -22.44 -17.54 -22.12
N ALA A 827 -23.24 -17.56 -23.19
CA ALA A 827 -23.73 -18.80 -23.79
C ALA A 827 -22.58 -19.67 -24.32
N LEU A 828 -21.57 -19.04 -24.92
CA LEU A 828 -20.34 -19.71 -25.34
C LEU A 828 -19.55 -20.28 -24.14
N LEU A 829 -19.40 -19.53 -23.05
CA LEU A 829 -18.76 -20.01 -21.83
C LEU A 829 -19.51 -21.24 -21.28
N LEU A 830 -20.83 -21.14 -21.24
CA LEU A 830 -21.72 -22.20 -20.78
C LEU A 830 -21.56 -23.45 -21.63
N SER A 831 -21.47 -23.34 -22.97
CA SER A 831 -21.29 -24.50 -23.86
C SER A 831 -19.93 -25.19 -23.65
N ILE A 832 -18.85 -24.42 -23.49
CA ILE A 832 -17.49 -24.94 -23.24
C ILE A 832 -17.46 -25.74 -21.93
N HIS A 833 -18.17 -25.25 -20.91
CA HIS A 833 -18.16 -25.84 -19.56
C HIS A 833 -19.22 -26.94 -19.40
N ARG A 834 -20.28 -26.93 -20.21
CA ARG A 834 -21.34 -27.97 -20.24
C ARG A 834 -20.81 -29.33 -20.65
N LEU A 835 -19.89 -29.39 -21.62
CA LEU A 835 -19.20 -30.62 -22.04
C LEU A 835 -18.29 -31.22 -20.96
N ARG A 836 -18.04 -30.50 -19.85
CA ARG A 836 -17.06 -30.86 -18.81
C ARG A 836 -17.66 -30.93 -17.39
N GLY A 837 -18.99 -30.89 -17.26
CA GLY A 837 -19.72 -30.93 -15.99
C GLY A 837 -20.06 -29.53 -15.45
N LEU A 838 -21.18 -28.97 -15.93
CA LEU A 838 -21.66 -27.61 -15.66
C LEU A 838 -21.89 -27.32 -14.16
N SER A 839 -22.43 -28.30 -13.43
CA SER A 839 -22.80 -28.15 -12.02
C SER A 839 -21.59 -27.88 -11.12
N GLY A 840 -20.45 -28.55 -11.36
CA GLY A 840 -19.28 -28.47 -10.50
C GLY A 840 -18.58 -27.10 -10.54
N GLN A 841 -18.42 -26.50 -11.72
CA GLN A 841 -17.70 -25.22 -11.85
C GLN A 841 -18.54 -24.01 -11.43
N VAL A 842 -19.85 -24.03 -11.71
CA VAL A 842 -20.77 -22.99 -11.25
C VAL A 842 -20.98 -23.08 -9.74
N ALA A 843 -21.23 -24.28 -9.20
CA ALA A 843 -21.33 -24.47 -7.74
C ALA A 843 -20.05 -24.03 -7.03
N TRP A 844 -18.90 -24.27 -7.64
CA TRP A 844 -17.62 -23.86 -7.07
C TRP A 844 -17.42 -22.34 -7.09
N LEU A 845 -17.76 -21.64 -8.17
CA LEU A 845 -17.77 -20.17 -8.20
C LEU A 845 -18.73 -19.59 -7.15
N LEU A 846 -19.94 -20.16 -7.03
CA LEU A 846 -20.91 -19.77 -6.01
C LEU A 846 -20.38 -20.00 -4.61
N ALA A 847 -19.69 -21.13 -4.37
CA ALA A 847 -19.04 -21.40 -3.10
C ALA A 847 -17.94 -20.36 -2.78
N GLN A 848 -17.14 -19.96 -3.76
CA GLN A 848 -16.15 -18.89 -3.57
C GLN A 848 -16.79 -17.56 -3.17
N VAL A 849 -17.85 -17.16 -3.88
CA VAL A 849 -18.60 -15.93 -3.58
C VAL A 849 -19.23 -16.02 -2.19
N ALA A 850 -19.84 -17.16 -1.85
CA ALA A 850 -20.41 -17.39 -0.52
C ALA A 850 -19.35 -17.27 0.59
N VAL A 851 -18.15 -17.82 0.39
CA VAL A 851 -17.03 -17.69 1.35
C VAL A 851 -16.60 -16.22 1.49
N VAL A 852 -16.44 -15.48 0.38
CA VAL A 852 -16.10 -14.04 0.43
C VAL A 852 -17.17 -13.25 1.18
N VAL A 853 -18.45 -13.46 0.86
CA VAL A 853 -19.57 -12.78 1.52
C VAL A 853 -19.65 -13.13 3.00
N THR A 854 -19.40 -14.38 3.37
CA THR A 854 -19.39 -14.82 4.77
C THR A 854 -18.28 -14.16 5.56
N ILE A 855 -17.05 -14.15 5.02
CA ILE A 855 -15.90 -13.47 5.64
C ILE A 855 -16.17 -11.96 5.74
N LEU A 856 -16.71 -11.35 4.68
CA LEU A 856 -17.05 -9.93 4.66
C LEU A 856 -18.11 -9.59 5.71
N LYS A 857 -19.18 -10.39 5.82
CA LYS A 857 -20.24 -10.22 6.81
C LYS A 857 -19.70 -10.33 8.25
N GLU A 858 -18.82 -11.31 8.50
CA GLU A 858 -18.19 -11.47 9.82
C GLU A 858 -17.21 -10.34 10.16
N LEU A 859 -16.53 -9.77 9.16
CA LEU A 859 -15.71 -8.57 9.34
C LEU A 859 -16.58 -7.31 9.54
N ILE A 860 -17.77 -7.27 8.94
CA ILE A 860 -18.71 -6.15 9.07
C ILE A 860 -19.48 -6.17 10.38
N LYS A 861 -19.69 -7.32 11.02
CA LYS A 861 -20.45 -7.37 12.29
C LYS A 861 -19.68 -6.89 13.52
N ARG A 862 -18.35 -6.78 13.41
CA ARG A 862 -17.47 -6.26 14.47
C ARG A 862 -17.11 -4.81 14.19
#